data_AF-A0A6N4SLV7-F1
#
_entry.id   AF-A0A6N4SLV7-F1
#
_cell.length_a   1.000
_cell.length_b   1.000
_cell.length_c   1.000
_cell.angle_alpha   90.00
_cell.angle_beta   90.00
_cell.angle_gamma   90.00
#
_symmetry.space_group_name_H-M   'P 1'
#
loop_
_entity.id
_entity.type
_entity.pdbx_description
1 polymer ?
#
loop_
_entity_poly.entity_id
_entity_poly.type
_entity_poly.pdbx_seq_one_letter_code
_entity_poly.pdbx_strand_id
1 'polypeptide(L)'
;MDAQPPPPHTLIQTVKENAEEYSLFILVAILIFSILSTRTITGLQSQSHADSADGEPRRVRKLPYWVPGLGHAFSYSWRHRHFLLDAQKTMNEPVVALQMGLQTQYLVYSPNMIKTLIKSDDARSGVYFPRVMEYFVGDNGASRRLSPQTRQAIDATLKPLTQESYLTKITSALAKVLERETADLVSFNRSLIDQMIWERNTGIEVEESSVQSCQVGLFALTRSFASYHITYVLMGQALLDFHPGIVEDLMSWDQEYVRLIAGAPRWIPSPGISAAYAARDRVQKTISVLQASFSALEDGRNAPLEFRDLDDVSDLVQERMRCWRTSGISASLSARLDAWLLWKMTTDASKLVFWNILHIFSDPELLSAVRKEIEPYVKVSRSDPKVTGLPIAEPPRLSIDTETLFTSSVLLKATYAETIRLDANPISYRQLTANLTLTESEEDATIFGRDSGKHPRSYQFYKNDIIGLASGAHHADSRYYRDSKRFTPHRFLSRPSSPQSSSSSKQNDEKPPVTTFDWQTVQPFAGDEAFSALIEREVMLITASIISLWDVESVDGKKMLKIPGHSLSANAFLPSSDVKVRLRRSFSNFEERLSTASIPFNMRSAMKFCIVTLSQIYNFTETLDEKGTVPYSGQAGRVLP
;
A
#
# COMPACT_ATOMS: atom_id res chain seq x y z
N MET A 1 88.22 2.96 -20.80
CA MET A 1 87.18 2.03 -21.29
C MET A 1 85.92 2.85 -21.42
N ASP A 2 85.76 3.49 -22.57
CA ASP A 2 84.63 4.37 -22.85
C ASP A 2 83.39 3.54 -23.15
N ALA A 3 82.32 3.79 -22.40
CA ALA A 3 81.02 3.16 -22.60
C ALA A 3 80.36 3.76 -23.84
N GLN A 4 79.99 2.90 -24.80
CA GLN A 4 79.18 3.30 -25.95
C GLN A 4 77.80 3.79 -25.49
N PRO A 5 77.23 4.83 -26.13
CA PRO A 5 75.86 5.24 -25.87
C PRO A 5 74.88 4.18 -26.41
N PRO A 6 73.72 3.98 -25.75
CA PRO A 6 72.72 3.03 -26.23
C PRO A 6 72.18 3.45 -27.60
N PRO A 7 71.78 2.49 -28.46
CA PRO A 7 71.26 2.82 -29.79
C PRO A 7 69.96 3.62 -29.68
N PRO A 8 69.66 4.49 -30.66
CA PRO A 8 68.45 5.30 -30.62
C PRO A 8 67.22 4.40 -30.64
N HIS A 9 66.31 4.61 -29.70
CA HIS A 9 65.01 3.94 -29.67
C HIS A 9 64.36 4.08 -31.05
N THR A 10 64.10 2.94 -31.70
CA THR A 10 63.42 2.95 -32.99
C THR A 10 61.99 3.44 -32.78
N LEU A 11 61.47 4.23 -33.73
CA LEU A 11 60.12 4.79 -33.71
C LEU A 11 59.04 3.73 -33.41
N ILE A 12 59.31 2.47 -33.80
CA ILE A 12 58.47 1.30 -33.58
C ILE A 12 58.43 0.88 -32.10
N GLN A 13 59.55 0.95 -31.37
CA GLN A 13 59.59 0.68 -29.92
C GLN A 13 58.86 1.77 -29.13
N THR A 14 59.06 3.04 -29.48
CA THR A 14 58.35 4.17 -28.87
C THR A 14 56.84 4.11 -29.12
N VAL A 15 56.42 3.71 -30.33
CA VAL A 15 55.01 3.49 -30.65
C VAL A 15 54.44 2.30 -29.87
N LYS A 16 55.21 1.24 -29.63
CA LYS A 16 54.74 0.04 -28.91
C LYS A 16 54.63 0.26 -27.40
N GLU A 17 55.56 1.01 -26.81
CA GLU A 17 55.54 1.41 -25.39
C GLU A 17 54.44 2.43 -25.10
N ASN A 18 54.21 3.39 -26.02
CA ASN A 18 53.14 4.37 -25.89
C ASN A 18 51.78 3.86 -26.39
N ALA A 19 51.71 2.73 -27.12
CA ALA A 19 50.45 2.18 -27.62
C ALA A 19 49.52 1.75 -26.50
N GLU A 20 50.04 1.22 -25.39
CA GLU A 20 49.23 0.89 -24.22
C GLU A 20 48.67 2.15 -23.55
N GLU A 21 49.47 3.21 -23.45
CA GLU A 21 49.07 4.50 -22.89
C GLU A 21 48.05 5.22 -23.79
N TYR A 22 48.28 5.29 -25.10
CA TYR A 22 47.36 5.87 -26.07
C TYR A 22 46.10 5.01 -26.32
N SER A 23 46.15 3.70 -26.11
CA SER A 23 44.98 2.83 -26.27
C SER A 23 43.84 3.21 -25.32
N LEU A 24 44.17 3.58 -24.08
CA LEU A 24 43.18 4.03 -23.11
C LEU A 24 42.59 5.40 -23.53
N PHE A 25 43.43 6.34 -23.95
CA PHE A 25 42.96 7.66 -24.42
C PHE A 25 42.08 7.55 -25.67
N ILE A 26 42.44 6.67 -26.62
CA ILE A 26 41.65 6.40 -27.82
C ILE A 26 40.31 5.75 -27.43
N LEU A 27 40.31 4.77 -26.53
CA LEU A 27 39.07 4.15 -26.03
C LEU A 27 38.15 5.16 -25.34
N VAL A 28 38.71 6.04 -24.50
CA VAL A 28 37.96 7.12 -23.85
C VAL A 28 37.43 8.13 -24.87
N ALA A 29 38.21 8.51 -25.87
CA ALA A 29 37.78 9.42 -26.93
C ALA A 29 36.65 8.82 -27.78
N ILE A 30 36.75 7.53 -28.15
CA ILE A 30 35.69 6.80 -28.85
C ILE A 30 34.42 6.74 -27.99
N LEU A 31 34.54 6.46 -26.69
CA LEU A 31 33.41 6.43 -25.76
C LEU A 31 32.71 7.80 -25.68
N ILE A 32 33.48 8.87 -25.47
CA ILE A 32 32.95 10.24 -25.40
C ILE A 32 32.28 10.63 -26.72
N PHE A 33 32.94 10.37 -27.85
CA PHE A 33 32.37 10.63 -29.17
C PHE A 33 31.07 9.85 -29.37
N SER A 34 31.05 8.56 -29.03
CA SER A 34 29.85 7.72 -29.12
C SER A 34 28.68 8.29 -28.30
N ILE A 35 28.95 8.75 -27.07
CA ILE A 35 27.93 9.37 -26.20
C ILE A 35 27.41 10.69 -26.79
N LEU A 36 28.31 11.56 -27.25
CA LEU A 36 27.95 12.87 -27.83
C LEU A 36 27.20 12.74 -29.16
N SER A 37 27.67 11.86 -30.05
CA SER A 37 27.01 11.54 -31.31
C SER A 37 25.64 10.94 -31.06
N THR A 38 25.51 10.00 -30.12
CA THR A 38 24.21 9.41 -29.76
C THR A 38 23.23 10.47 -29.28
N ARG A 39 23.66 11.36 -28.36
CA ARG A 39 22.80 12.44 -27.85
C ARG A 39 22.38 13.43 -28.94
N THR A 40 23.29 13.75 -29.85
CA THR A 40 23.04 14.67 -30.97
C THR A 40 22.09 14.05 -31.98
N ILE A 41 22.38 12.84 -32.46
CA ILE A 41 21.56 12.12 -33.44
C ILE A 41 20.15 11.89 -32.90
N THR A 42 20.02 11.37 -31.67
CA THR A 42 18.71 11.13 -31.06
C THR A 42 17.95 12.44 -30.78
N GLY A 43 18.68 13.53 -30.48
CA GLY A 43 18.13 14.87 -30.38
C GLY A 43 17.49 15.35 -31.68
N LEU A 44 18.22 15.25 -32.79
CA LEU A 44 17.74 15.62 -34.12
C LEU A 44 16.55 14.75 -34.56
N GLN A 45 16.64 13.44 -34.35
CA GLN A 45 15.54 12.50 -34.64
C GLN A 45 14.27 12.86 -33.86
N SER A 46 14.40 13.19 -32.57
CA SER A 46 13.28 13.58 -31.72
C SER A 46 12.55 14.83 -32.25
N GLN A 47 13.25 15.77 -32.87
CA GLN A 47 12.66 17.00 -33.42
C GLN A 47 12.02 16.74 -34.79
N SER A 48 12.65 15.91 -35.63
CA SER A 48 12.14 15.61 -36.98
C SER A 48 10.76 14.94 -37.01
N HIS A 49 10.34 14.29 -35.92
CA HIS A 49 9.05 13.63 -35.80
C HIS A 49 7.92 14.55 -35.28
N ALA A 50 8.15 15.86 -35.14
CA ALA A 50 7.14 16.81 -34.67
C ALA A 50 6.05 17.10 -35.71
N ASP A 51 6.39 17.01 -36.99
CA ASP A 51 5.52 17.43 -38.10
C ASP A 51 4.88 16.21 -38.77
N SER A 52 3.61 15.99 -38.49
CA SER A 52 2.73 15.15 -39.33
C SER A 52 1.62 16.05 -39.84
N ALA A 53 1.16 15.81 -41.07
CA ALA A 53 0.04 16.53 -41.66
C ALA A 53 -1.18 16.48 -40.72
N ASP A 54 -1.96 17.56 -40.69
CA ASP A 54 -3.14 17.65 -39.85
C ASP A 54 -4.11 16.48 -40.11
N GLY A 55 -4.49 15.77 -39.05
CA GLY A 55 -5.42 14.64 -39.10
C GLY A 55 -4.79 13.24 -39.09
N GLU A 56 -3.49 13.09 -39.39
CA GLU A 56 -2.84 11.77 -39.42
C GLU A 56 -2.26 11.35 -38.05
N PRO A 57 -2.39 10.06 -37.66
CA PRO A 57 -1.74 9.53 -36.47
C PRO A 57 -0.22 9.71 -36.49
N ARG A 58 0.29 10.39 -35.47
CA ARG A 58 1.71 10.71 -35.34
C ARG A 58 2.51 9.54 -34.76
N ARG A 59 3.80 9.48 -35.09
CA ARG A 59 4.73 8.62 -34.35
C ARG A 59 5.08 9.27 -33.01
N VAL A 60 5.16 8.46 -31.96
CA VAL A 60 5.57 8.95 -30.65
C VAL A 60 7.03 9.41 -30.68
N ARG A 61 7.28 10.62 -30.19
CA ARG A 61 8.64 11.17 -30.10
C ARG A 61 9.44 10.45 -29.01
N LYS A 62 10.69 10.13 -29.33
CA LYS A 62 11.62 9.46 -28.43
C LYS A 62 12.44 10.48 -27.67
N LEU A 63 12.51 10.36 -26.35
CA LEU A 63 13.39 11.18 -25.53
C LEU A 63 14.86 10.93 -25.95
N PRO A 64 15.66 11.98 -26.20
CA PRO A 64 17.07 11.81 -26.51
C PRO A 64 17.85 11.21 -25.34
N TYR A 65 18.77 10.30 -25.63
CA TYR A 65 19.56 9.59 -24.63
C TYR A 65 21.06 9.68 -24.90
N TRP A 66 21.84 9.45 -23.84
CA TRP A 66 23.30 9.61 -23.86
C TRP A 66 24.03 8.30 -24.10
N VAL A 67 23.56 7.19 -23.52
CA VAL A 67 24.30 5.93 -23.51
C VAL A 67 23.75 5.00 -24.61
N PRO A 68 24.51 4.73 -25.69
CA PRO A 68 24.08 3.76 -26.70
C PRO A 68 23.86 2.38 -26.08
N GLY A 69 22.87 1.63 -26.60
CA GLY A 69 22.51 0.31 -26.10
C GLY A 69 21.71 0.32 -24.80
N LEU A 70 22.13 1.04 -23.76
CA LEU A 70 21.40 1.12 -22.48
C LEU A 70 20.21 2.09 -22.53
N GLY A 71 20.32 3.17 -23.30
CA GLY A 71 19.30 4.21 -23.38
C GLY A 71 19.06 4.89 -22.02
N HIS A 72 17.82 4.85 -21.56
CA HIS A 72 17.35 5.46 -20.32
C HIS A 72 17.28 4.48 -19.15
N ALA A 73 17.65 3.21 -19.32
CA ALA A 73 17.45 2.17 -18.31
C ALA A 73 18.08 2.53 -16.95
N PHE A 74 19.29 3.09 -16.94
CA PHE A 74 19.96 3.52 -15.72
C PHE A 74 19.26 4.74 -15.08
N SER A 75 18.99 5.78 -15.86
CA SER A 75 18.30 6.99 -15.39
C SER A 75 16.92 6.68 -14.81
N TYR A 76 16.18 5.78 -15.46
CA TYR A 76 14.91 5.28 -14.98
C TYR A 76 15.06 4.49 -13.68
N SER A 77 16.02 3.56 -13.60
CA SER A 77 16.25 2.73 -12.40
C SER A 77 16.81 3.51 -11.20
N TRP A 78 17.41 4.69 -11.42
CA TRP A 78 17.95 5.51 -10.33
C TRP A 78 16.95 6.57 -9.84
N ARG A 79 16.21 7.21 -10.76
CA ARG A 79 15.34 8.36 -10.45
C ARG A 79 13.83 8.06 -10.59
N HIS A 80 13.46 6.96 -11.24
CA HIS A 80 12.08 6.44 -11.41
C HIS A 80 11.03 7.52 -11.70
N ARG A 81 10.16 7.84 -10.73
CA ARG A 81 9.06 8.82 -10.87
C ARG A 81 9.55 10.18 -11.32
N HIS A 82 10.67 10.66 -10.76
CA HIS A 82 11.24 11.95 -11.15
C HIS A 82 11.74 11.95 -12.58
N PHE A 83 12.33 10.85 -13.05
CA PHE A 83 12.77 10.74 -14.44
C PHE A 83 11.58 10.75 -15.41
N LEU A 84 10.50 10.04 -15.09
CA LEU A 84 9.28 10.06 -15.91
C LEU A 84 8.63 11.45 -15.96
N LEU A 85 8.54 12.13 -14.82
CA LEU A 85 8.06 13.52 -14.74
C LEU A 85 8.93 14.47 -15.57
N ASP A 86 10.26 14.36 -15.45
CA ASP A 86 11.17 15.19 -16.24
C ASP A 86 11.05 14.91 -17.73
N ALA A 87 10.92 13.63 -18.12
CA ALA A 87 10.73 13.22 -19.51
C ALA A 87 9.43 13.81 -20.09
N GLN A 88 8.32 13.69 -19.36
CA GLN A 88 7.02 14.24 -19.76
C GLN A 88 7.05 15.78 -19.86
N LYS A 89 7.71 16.46 -18.92
CA LYS A 89 7.88 17.93 -18.97
C LYS A 89 8.78 18.38 -20.12
N THR A 90 9.90 17.70 -20.32
CA THR A 90 10.86 18.01 -21.39
C THR A 90 10.23 17.86 -22.76
N MET A 91 9.45 16.79 -22.94
CA MET A 91 8.77 16.55 -24.21
C MET A 91 7.50 17.40 -24.35
N ASN A 92 6.81 17.69 -23.25
CA ASN A 92 5.47 18.31 -23.28
C ASN A 92 4.47 17.56 -24.19
N GLU A 93 4.50 16.23 -24.14
CA GLU A 93 3.61 15.31 -24.87
C GLU A 93 2.93 14.37 -23.85
N PRO A 94 1.71 13.89 -24.09
CA PRO A 94 1.06 12.88 -23.25
C PRO A 94 1.65 11.49 -23.43
N VAL A 95 2.43 11.27 -24.48
CA VAL A 95 3.14 10.02 -24.73
C VAL A 95 4.59 10.31 -25.07
N VAL A 96 5.50 9.60 -24.40
CA VAL A 96 6.94 9.72 -24.62
C VAL A 96 7.54 8.35 -24.85
N ALA A 97 8.32 8.17 -25.92
CA ALA A 97 9.07 6.95 -26.14
C ALA A 97 10.41 6.99 -25.39
N LEU A 98 10.70 5.93 -24.63
CA LEU A 98 11.94 5.72 -23.91
C LEU A 98 12.68 4.50 -24.49
N GLN A 99 13.95 4.69 -24.81
CA GLN A 99 14.86 3.57 -25.05
C GLN A 99 15.21 2.90 -23.71
N MET A 100 14.90 1.62 -23.53
CA MET A 100 15.15 0.84 -22.31
C MET A 100 15.95 -0.42 -22.70
N GLY A 101 17.28 -0.34 -22.60
CA GLY A 101 18.13 -1.34 -23.23
C GLY A 101 17.93 -1.35 -24.76
N LEU A 102 17.86 -2.53 -25.35
CA LEU A 102 17.63 -2.70 -26.80
C LEU A 102 16.17 -2.49 -27.22
N GLN A 103 15.26 -2.25 -26.29
CA GLN A 103 13.83 -2.12 -26.56
C GLN A 103 13.34 -0.68 -26.41
N THR A 104 12.42 -0.24 -27.28
CA THR A 104 11.69 1.03 -27.08
C THR A 104 10.40 0.74 -26.31
N GLN A 105 10.12 1.53 -25.28
CA GLN A 105 8.88 1.50 -24.50
C GLN A 105 8.17 2.85 -24.65
N TYR A 106 6.85 2.85 -24.70
CA TYR A 106 6.04 4.05 -24.87
C TYR A 106 5.31 4.38 -23.57
N LEU A 107 5.62 5.52 -22.97
CA LEU A 107 5.10 5.90 -21.65
C LEU A 107 3.94 6.86 -21.88
N VAL A 108 2.73 6.44 -21.51
CA VAL A 108 1.49 7.21 -21.61
C VAL A 108 1.20 7.85 -20.26
N TYR A 109 0.94 9.15 -20.28
CA TYR A 109 0.64 9.98 -19.11
C TYR A 109 -0.81 10.50 -19.10
N SER A 110 -1.45 10.61 -20.28
CA SER A 110 -2.85 11.04 -20.39
C SER A 110 -3.80 10.04 -19.71
N PRO A 111 -4.65 10.49 -18.77
CA PRO A 111 -5.64 9.63 -18.12
C PRO A 111 -6.65 9.03 -19.09
N ASN A 112 -7.08 9.79 -20.10
CA ASN A 112 -8.03 9.29 -21.10
C ASN A 112 -7.41 8.14 -21.91
N MET A 113 -6.21 8.33 -22.44
CA MET A 113 -5.51 7.30 -23.21
C MET A 113 -5.21 6.06 -22.36
N ILE A 114 -4.85 6.25 -21.08
CA ILE A 114 -4.68 5.14 -20.12
C ILE A 114 -5.99 4.35 -19.94
N LYS A 115 -7.12 5.03 -19.73
CA LYS A 115 -8.43 4.38 -19.61
C LYS A 115 -8.78 3.58 -20.87
N THR A 116 -8.52 4.12 -22.05
CA THR A 116 -8.71 3.43 -23.33
C THR A 116 -7.84 2.18 -23.44
N LEU A 117 -6.57 2.27 -23.03
CA LEU A 117 -5.64 1.12 -23.05
C LEU A 117 -6.06 0.00 -22.10
N ILE A 118 -6.63 0.32 -20.94
CA ILE A 118 -7.04 -0.71 -19.97
C ILE A 118 -8.26 -1.48 -20.45
N LYS A 119 -9.16 -0.81 -21.17
CA LYS A 119 -10.37 -1.41 -21.74
C LYS A 119 -10.14 -2.12 -23.07
N SER A 120 -8.95 -2.01 -23.65
CA SER A 120 -8.64 -2.57 -24.96
C SER A 120 -8.23 -4.03 -24.85
N ASP A 121 -8.93 -4.91 -25.57
CA ASP A 121 -8.57 -6.32 -25.71
C ASP A 121 -7.22 -6.52 -26.43
N ASP A 122 -6.79 -5.51 -27.21
CA ASP A 122 -5.53 -5.53 -27.93
C ASP A 122 -4.32 -5.16 -27.04
N ALA A 123 -4.53 -4.78 -25.79
CA ALA A 123 -3.50 -4.37 -24.85
C ALA A 123 -3.37 -5.38 -23.70
N ARG A 124 -2.50 -6.37 -23.86
CA ARG A 124 -2.33 -7.44 -22.85
C ARG A 124 -1.53 -6.96 -21.64
N SER A 125 -2.07 -7.17 -20.44
CA SER A 125 -1.38 -6.90 -19.16
C SER A 125 -0.33 -7.96 -18.79
N GLY A 126 0.49 -7.66 -17.78
CA GLY A 126 1.40 -8.65 -17.21
C GLY A 126 2.66 -8.94 -18.04
N VAL A 127 3.06 -8.06 -18.96
CA VAL A 127 4.26 -8.22 -19.82
C VAL A 127 5.53 -8.53 -19.01
N TYR A 128 5.69 -7.86 -17.86
CA TYR A 128 6.82 -8.07 -16.96
C TYR A 128 6.56 -9.08 -15.85
N PHE A 129 5.35 -9.65 -15.74
CA PHE A 129 5.06 -10.67 -14.73
C PHE A 129 6.02 -11.87 -14.83
N PRO A 130 6.36 -12.42 -16.02
CA PRO A 130 7.38 -13.46 -16.13
C PRO A 130 8.77 -13.04 -15.65
N ARG A 131 9.09 -11.74 -15.65
CA ARG A 131 10.36 -11.21 -15.12
C ARG A 131 10.32 -11.10 -13.59
N VAL A 132 9.18 -10.67 -13.04
CA VAL A 132 8.93 -10.67 -11.59
C VAL A 132 9.05 -12.09 -11.04
N MET A 133 8.41 -13.06 -11.69
CA MET A 133 8.48 -14.46 -11.27
C MET A 133 9.91 -15.01 -11.34
N GLU A 134 10.64 -14.73 -12.42
CA GLU A 134 12.00 -15.26 -12.61
C GLU A 134 13.02 -14.67 -11.62
N TYR A 135 13.05 -13.34 -11.47
CA TYR A 135 14.13 -12.69 -10.72
C TYR A 135 13.75 -12.30 -9.29
N PHE A 136 12.57 -11.69 -9.11
CA PHE A 136 12.13 -11.25 -7.79
C PHE A 136 11.65 -12.43 -6.95
N VAL A 137 10.72 -13.24 -7.48
CA VAL A 137 10.24 -14.46 -6.82
C VAL A 137 11.27 -15.60 -6.92
N GLY A 138 12.13 -15.60 -7.93
CA GLY A 138 13.21 -16.58 -8.05
C GLY A 138 12.73 -17.94 -8.57
N ASP A 139 11.69 -17.97 -9.41
CA ASP A 139 11.10 -19.21 -9.92
C ASP A 139 11.94 -19.94 -10.99
N ASN A 140 13.06 -19.33 -11.41
CA ASN A 140 13.96 -19.85 -12.46
C ASN A 140 13.22 -20.19 -13.77
N GLY A 141 12.22 -19.37 -14.13
CA GLY A 141 11.42 -19.50 -15.33
C GLY A 141 10.40 -20.64 -15.31
N ALA A 142 10.14 -21.26 -14.15
CA ALA A 142 9.17 -22.34 -14.02
C ALA A 142 7.75 -21.91 -14.46
N SER A 143 7.31 -20.71 -14.08
CA SER A 143 6.03 -20.13 -14.52
C SER A 143 5.92 -19.99 -16.05
N ARG A 144 7.02 -19.69 -16.74
CA ARG A 144 7.06 -19.57 -18.21
C ARG A 144 6.83 -20.90 -18.91
N ARG A 145 7.18 -22.02 -18.26
CA ARG A 145 7.02 -23.37 -18.81
C ARG A 145 5.63 -23.96 -18.57
N LEU A 146 4.76 -23.27 -17.83
CA LEU A 146 3.39 -23.72 -17.58
C LEU A 146 2.54 -23.73 -18.85
N SER A 147 1.65 -24.71 -18.94
CA SER A 147 0.63 -24.78 -19.98
C SER A 147 -0.35 -23.61 -19.88
N PRO A 148 -1.02 -23.20 -20.98
CA PRO A 148 -2.07 -22.18 -20.92
C PRO A 148 -3.20 -22.53 -19.94
N GLN A 149 -3.60 -23.80 -19.87
CA GLN A 149 -4.63 -24.28 -18.95
C GLN A 149 -4.21 -24.11 -17.48
N THR A 150 -2.96 -24.46 -17.15
CA THR A 150 -2.42 -24.28 -15.79
C THR A 150 -2.33 -22.81 -15.40
N ARG A 151 -1.97 -21.93 -16.34
CA ARG A 151 -1.98 -20.47 -16.09
C ARG A 151 -3.39 -19.95 -15.81
N GLN A 152 -4.37 -20.40 -16.60
CA GLN A 152 -5.76 -20.04 -16.36
C GLN A 152 -6.25 -20.52 -15.00
N ALA A 153 -5.83 -21.71 -14.55
CA ALA A 153 -6.14 -22.22 -13.21
C ALA A 153 -5.51 -21.34 -12.10
N ILE A 154 -4.25 -20.90 -12.28
CA ILE A 154 -3.61 -19.95 -11.38
C ILE A 154 -4.40 -18.64 -11.33
N ASP A 155 -4.74 -18.05 -12.48
CA ASP A 155 -5.48 -16.79 -12.55
C ASP A 155 -6.88 -16.92 -11.92
N ALA A 156 -7.54 -18.07 -12.11
CA ALA A 156 -8.84 -18.37 -11.51
C ALA A 156 -8.80 -18.33 -9.98
N THR A 157 -7.68 -18.71 -9.36
CA THR A 157 -7.54 -18.67 -7.90
C THR A 157 -7.52 -17.26 -7.32
N LEU A 158 -7.29 -16.22 -8.13
CA LEU A 158 -7.30 -14.83 -7.67
C LEU A 158 -8.68 -14.17 -7.84
N LYS A 159 -9.62 -14.80 -8.57
CA LYS A 159 -10.96 -14.26 -8.79
C LYS A 159 -11.74 -13.91 -7.51
N PRO A 160 -11.64 -14.67 -6.40
CA PRO A 160 -12.33 -14.28 -5.17
C PRO A 160 -11.96 -12.88 -4.68
N LEU A 161 -10.74 -12.39 -4.96
CA LEU A 161 -10.29 -11.07 -4.53
C LEU A 161 -11.09 -9.89 -5.13
N THR A 162 -11.84 -10.13 -6.22
CA THR A 162 -12.72 -9.12 -6.83
C THR A 162 -14.19 -9.31 -6.44
N GLN A 163 -14.51 -10.34 -5.67
CA GLN A 163 -15.88 -10.66 -5.27
C GLN A 163 -16.23 -10.03 -3.94
N GLU A 164 -17.34 -9.31 -3.88
CA GLU A 164 -17.82 -8.63 -2.67
C GLU A 164 -18.00 -9.60 -1.49
N SER A 165 -18.46 -10.83 -1.73
CA SER A 165 -18.64 -11.85 -0.70
C SER A 165 -17.33 -12.20 0.01
N TYR A 166 -16.23 -12.35 -0.74
CA TYR A 166 -14.92 -12.63 -0.18
C TYR A 166 -14.33 -11.38 0.50
N LEU A 167 -14.44 -10.21 -0.15
CA LEU A 167 -13.97 -8.94 0.41
C LEU A 167 -14.60 -8.66 1.77
N THR A 168 -15.91 -8.85 1.91
CA THR A 168 -16.62 -8.70 3.18
C THR A 168 -16.17 -9.75 4.19
N LYS A 169 -16.08 -11.04 3.82
CA LYS A 169 -15.61 -12.09 4.73
C LYS A 169 -14.21 -11.80 5.29
N ILE A 170 -13.23 -11.50 4.43
CA ILE A 170 -11.85 -11.29 4.85
C ILE A 170 -11.70 -10.00 5.68
N THR A 171 -12.41 -8.93 5.32
CA THR A 171 -12.32 -7.66 6.06
C THR A 171 -13.06 -7.71 7.39
N SER A 172 -14.16 -8.46 7.49
CA SER A 172 -14.79 -8.76 8.78
C SER A 172 -13.90 -9.63 9.68
N ALA A 173 -13.15 -10.59 9.12
CA ALA A 173 -12.16 -11.34 9.88
C ALA A 173 -11.04 -10.42 10.41
N LEU A 174 -10.50 -9.55 9.56
CA LEU A 174 -9.52 -8.55 9.97
C LEU A 174 -10.07 -7.60 11.04
N ALA A 175 -11.31 -7.13 10.89
CA ALA A 175 -11.94 -6.24 11.87
C ALA A 175 -12.02 -6.89 13.26
N LYS A 176 -12.46 -8.16 13.35
CA LYS A 176 -12.53 -8.89 14.63
C LYS A 176 -11.17 -9.01 15.33
N VAL A 177 -10.09 -9.18 14.57
CA VAL A 177 -8.74 -9.24 15.14
C VAL A 177 -8.33 -7.85 15.61
N LEU A 178 -8.56 -6.80 14.80
CA LEU A 178 -8.26 -5.43 15.17
C LEU A 178 -9.08 -4.96 16.38
N GLU A 179 -10.33 -5.41 16.52
CA GLU A 179 -11.19 -5.12 17.67
C GLU A 179 -10.56 -5.56 19.01
N ARG A 180 -9.82 -6.67 18.96
CA ARG A 180 -9.12 -7.28 20.10
C ARG A 180 -7.73 -6.70 20.31
N GLU A 181 -6.94 -6.56 19.26
CA GLU A 181 -5.48 -6.35 19.36
C GLU A 181 -5.06 -4.87 19.23
N THR A 182 -5.91 -3.98 18.70
CA THR A 182 -5.47 -2.58 18.44
C THR A 182 -5.16 -1.81 19.73
N ALA A 183 -5.80 -2.15 20.86
CA ALA A 183 -5.47 -1.56 22.16
C ALA A 183 -4.06 -1.92 22.67
N ASP A 184 -3.50 -2.99 22.10
CA ASP A 184 -2.16 -3.52 22.34
C ASP A 184 -1.22 -3.26 21.16
N LEU A 185 -1.53 -2.27 20.30
CA LEU A 185 -0.59 -1.76 19.30
C LEU A 185 0.79 -1.53 19.91
N VAL A 186 0.82 -1.01 21.15
CA VAL A 186 1.99 -1.02 22.03
C VAL A 186 1.62 -1.58 23.41
N SER A 187 2.41 -2.54 23.91
CA SER A 187 2.26 -3.18 25.22
C SER A 187 2.82 -2.35 26.38
N PHE A 188 3.71 -1.38 26.08
CA PHE A 188 4.50 -0.60 27.03
C PHE A 188 5.47 -1.45 27.88
N ASN A 189 5.82 -2.64 27.41
CA ASN A 189 6.80 -3.50 28.06
C ASN A 189 8.23 -3.14 27.66
N ARG A 190 9.12 -3.02 28.65
CA ARG A 190 10.56 -2.76 28.44
C ARG A 190 11.31 -4.01 27.95
N SER A 191 10.86 -5.17 28.39
CA SER A 191 11.44 -6.48 28.04
C SER A 191 10.91 -6.93 26.69
N LEU A 192 11.80 -7.31 25.78
CA LEU A 192 11.46 -7.79 24.44
C LEU A 192 10.64 -9.09 24.47
N ILE A 193 10.78 -9.90 25.51
CA ILE A 193 10.04 -11.16 25.67
C ILE A 193 8.56 -10.88 25.95
N ASP A 194 8.29 -9.81 26.70
CA ASP A 194 6.93 -9.40 27.11
C ASP A 194 6.26 -8.50 26.06
N GLN A 195 6.98 -8.10 25.02
CA GLN A 195 6.44 -7.35 23.88
C GLN A 195 5.69 -8.28 22.92
N MET A 196 4.65 -7.73 22.29
CA MET A 196 3.94 -8.36 21.18
C MET A 196 4.90 -8.58 20.01
N ILE A 197 4.65 -9.60 19.19
CA ILE A 197 5.60 -10.00 18.13
C ILE A 197 5.89 -8.84 17.18
N TRP A 198 4.87 -8.05 16.81
CA TRP A 198 5.04 -6.91 15.91
C TRP A 198 5.83 -5.74 16.51
N GLU A 199 5.97 -5.66 17.84
CA GLU A 199 6.66 -4.59 18.55
C GLU A 199 8.19 -4.77 18.57
N ARG A 200 8.66 -6.04 18.58
CA ARG A 200 10.04 -6.41 18.96
C ARG A 200 11.14 -5.72 18.14
N ASN A 201 10.86 -5.40 16.88
CA ASN A 201 11.82 -4.79 15.95
C ASN A 201 11.53 -3.31 15.64
N THR A 202 10.78 -2.63 16.49
CA THR A 202 10.32 -1.24 16.26
C THR A 202 11.08 -0.20 17.08
N GLY A 203 11.92 -0.63 18.02
CA GLY A 203 12.74 0.25 18.85
C GLY A 203 11.94 1.04 19.89
N ILE A 204 10.99 0.38 20.57
CA ILE A 204 10.16 1.01 21.61
C ILE A 204 11.01 1.41 22.82
N GLU A 205 10.89 2.67 23.21
CA GLU A 205 11.49 3.26 24.42
C GLU A 205 10.35 3.78 25.31
N VAL A 206 10.03 3.05 26.39
CA VAL A 206 8.95 3.42 27.32
C VAL A 206 9.39 4.60 28.19
N GLU A 207 8.60 5.67 28.22
CA GLU A 207 8.90 6.88 29.00
C GLU A 207 8.45 6.73 30.46
N GLU A 208 9.26 7.22 31.40
CA GLU A 208 8.89 7.30 32.82
C GLU A 208 8.07 8.58 33.06
N SER A 209 6.75 8.47 32.92
CA SER A 209 5.84 9.59 33.17
C SER A 209 4.56 9.12 33.86
N SER A 210 3.78 10.05 34.41
CA SER A 210 2.47 9.76 35.03
C SER A 210 1.45 9.21 34.03
N VAL A 211 1.66 9.43 32.73
CA VAL A 211 0.86 8.90 31.63
C VAL A 211 1.67 7.84 30.89
N GLN A 212 1.08 6.69 30.58
CA GLN A 212 1.75 5.66 29.77
C GLN A 212 2.03 6.21 28.36
N SER A 213 3.31 6.47 28.08
CA SER A 213 3.80 6.89 26.78
C SER A 213 5.09 6.15 26.40
N CYS A 214 5.35 6.05 25.10
CA CYS A 214 6.59 5.50 24.57
C CYS A 214 7.04 6.26 23.33
N GLN A 215 8.35 6.19 23.03
CA GLN A 215 8.90 6.61 21.75
C GLN A 215 9.12 5.40 20.86
N VAL A 216 8.79 5.51 19.58
CA VAL A 216 8.88 4.39 18.63
C VAL A 216 9.01 4.91 17.19
N GLY A 217 9.57 4.10 16.29
CA GLY A 217 9.51 4.36 14.85
C GLY A 217 8.11 4.09 14.30
N LEU A 218 7.41 5.15 13.85
CA LEU A 218 6.02 5.03 13.37
C LEU A 218 5.89 4.08 12.17
N PHE A 219 6.85 4.13 11.23
CA PHE A 219 6.83 3.24 10.07
C PHE A 219 7.06 1.80 10.48
N ALA A 220 8.11 1.51 11.26
CA ALA A 220 8.38 0.16 11.72
C ALA A 220 7.18 -0.45 12.45
N LEU A 221 6.57 0.30 13.37
CA LEU A 221 5.42 -0.14 14.16
C LEU A 221 4.17 -0.39 13.31
N THR A 222 3.69 0.62 12.58
CA THR A 222 2.45 0.52 11.82
C THR A 222 2.57 -0.50 10.68
N ARG A 223 3.74 -0.58 10.04
CA ARG A 223 4.02 -1.60 9.02
C ARG A 223 3.98 -3.01 9.62
N SER A 224 4.67 -3.21 10.75
CA SER A 224 4.77 -4.52 11.40
C SER A 224 3.39 -4.99 11.89
N PHE A 225 2.66 -4.11 12.56
CA PHE A 225 1.29 -4.35 13.00
C PHE A 225 0.37 -4.72 11.84
N ALA A 226 0.32 -3.89 10.78
CA ALA A 226 -0.52 -4.16 9.62
C ALA A 226 -0.15 -5.49 8.92
N SER A 227 1.15 -5.71 8.67
CA SER A 227 1.62 -6.92 7.99
C SER A 227 1.35 -8.19 8.80
N TYR A 228 1.51 -8.14 10.12
CA TYR A 228 1.22 -9.27 11.02
C TYR A 228 -0.25 -9.66 10.94
N HIS A 229 -1.15 -8.69 11.07
CA HIS A 229 -2.59 -8.95 11.10
C HIS A 229 -3.14 -9.38 9.73
N ILE A 230 -2.65 -8.80 8.63
CA ILE A 230 -2.99 -9.26 7.28
C ILE A 230 -2.47 -10.69 7.06
N THR A 231 -1.25 -11.00 7.52
CA THR A 231 -0.69 -12.36 7.42
C THR A 231 -1.50 -13.35 8.25
N TYR A 232 -1.91 -12.99 9.47
CA TYR A 232 -2.76 -13.81 10.33
C TYR A 232 -4.07 -14.19 9.63
N VAL A 233 -4.80 -13.20 9.11
CA VAL A 233 -6.10 -13.44 8.45
C VAL A 233 -5.96 -14.24 7.16
N LEU A 234 -4.81 -14.14 6.47
CA LEU A 234 -4.58 -14.84 5.21
C LEU A 234 -4.08 -16.28 5.42
N MET A 235 -3.10 -16.45 6.31
CA MET A 235 -2.26 -17.64 6.44
C MET A 235 -2.41 -18.39 7.78
N GLY A 236 -3.19 -17.86 8.72
CA GLY A 236 -3.42 -18.46 10.04
C GLY A 236 -2.31 -18.21 11.07
N GLN A 237 -2.63 -18.48 12.34
CA GLN A 237 -1.73 -18.30 13.48
C GLN A 237 -0.54 -19.26 13.42
N ALA A 238 -0.76 -20.50 13.00
CA ALA A 238 0.26 -21.54 12.93
C ALA A 238 1.51 -21.10 12.15
N LEU A 239 1.32 -20.36 11.05
CA LEU A 239 2.43 -19.84 10.24
C LEU A 239 3.22 -18.74 10.97
N LEU A 240 2.55 -17.89 11.74
CA LEU A 240 3.18 -16.83 12.53
C LEU A 240 3.93 -17.40 13.74
N ASP A 241 3.38 -18.42 14.40
CA ASP A 241 4.04 -19.11 15.51
C ASP A 241 5.29 -19.87 15.05
N PHE A 242 5.20 -20.52 13.88
CA PHE A 242 6.31 -21.25 13.28
C PHE A 242 7.41 -20.32 12.76
N HIS A 243 7.05 -19.15 12.21
CA HIS A 243 8.00 -18.15 11.73
C HIS A 243 7.69 -16.74 12.24
N PRO A 244 8.03 -16.42 13.51
CA PRO A 244 7.72 -15.12 14.11
C PRO A 244 8.37 -13.92 13.39
N GLY A 245 9.43 -14.16 12.61
CA GLY A 245 10.15 -13.15 11.84
C GLY A 245 9.68 -12.98 10.39
N ILE A 246 8.53 -13.57 10.00
CA ILE A 246 8.09 -13.56 8.61
C ILE A 246 7.80 -12.14 8.09
N VAL A 247 7.30 -11.25 8.96
CA VAL A 247 6.98 -9.87 8.60
C VAL A 247 8.24 -9.05 8.30
N GLU A 248 9.33 -9.30 9.03
CA GLU A 248 10.65 -8.73 8.77
C GLU A 248 11.27 -9.29 7.50
N ASP A 249 11.07 -10.58 7.22
CA ASP A 249 11.54 -11.21 5.99
C ASP A 249 10.82 -10.65 4.76
N LEU A 250 9.50 -10.45 4.84
CA LEU A 250 8.71 -9.82 3.77
C LEU A 250 9.23 -8.40 3.47
N MET A 251 9.55 -7.63 4.51
CA MET A 251 10.13 -6.29 4.35
C MET A 251 11.54 -6.32 3.76
N SER A 252 12.39 -7.22 4.27
CA SER A 252 13.76 -7.39 3.77
C SER A 252 13.78 -7.80 2.30
N TRP A 253 12.77 -8.54 1.86
CA TRP A 253 12.57 -8.90 0.46
C TRP A 253 12.02 -7.71 -0.37
N ASP A 254 11.03 -6.98 0.15
CA ASP A 254 10.37 -5.84 -0.53
C ASP A 254 11.31 -4.66 -0.81
N GLN A 255 12.15 -4.29 0.15
CA GLN A 255 13.04 -3.12 0.02
C GLN A 255 14.03 -3.23 -1.15
N GLU A 256 14.30 -4.45 -1.60
CA GLU A 256 15.18 -4.74 -2.73
C GLU A 256 14.41 -4.98 -4.04
N TYR A 257 13.08 -4.82 -4.06
CA TYR A 257 12.21 -5.16 -5.19
C TYR A 257 12.81 -4.70 -6.51
N VAL A 258 13.05 -3.38 -6.68
CA VAL A 258 13.59 -2.78 -7.91
C VAL A 258 14.90 -3.42 -8.35
N ARG A 259 15.83 -3.66 -7.42
CA ARG A 259 17.14 -4.26 -7.73
C ARG A 259 17.00 -5.74 -8.11
N LEU A 260 16.13 -6.47 -7.43
CA LEU A 260 15.86 -7.88 -7.73
C LEU A 260 15.17 -8.07 -9.09
N ILE A 261 14.12 -7.32 -9.43
CA ILE A 261 13.53 -7.40 -10.79
C ILE A 261 14.50 -6.96 -11.89
N ALA A 262 15.44 -6.06 -11.58
CA ALA A 262 16.51 -5.71 -12.52
C ALA A 262 17.47 -6.88 -12.77
N GLY A 263 17.46 -7.92 -11.95
CA GLY A 263 18.30 -9.11 -12.06
C GLY A 263 19.59 -9.02 -11.26
N ALA A 264 19.64 -8.17 -10.23
CA ALA A 264 20.83 -7.99 -9.40
C ALA A 264 21.25 -9.33 -8.74
N PRO A 265 22.47 -9.85 -9.02
CA PRO A 265 22.91 -11.12 -8.46
C PRO A 265 23.27 -11.00 -6.98
N ARG A 266 23.18 -12.13 -6.27
CA ARG A 266 23.43 -12.25 -4.83
C ARG A 266 24.84 -11.81 -4.39
N TRP A 267 25.83 -11.90 -5.28
CA TRP A 267 27.22 -11.57 -4.98
C TRP A 267 27.55 -10.08 -5.08
N ILE A 268 26.62 -9.21 -5.49
CA ILE A 268 26.85 -7.76 -5.42
C ILE A 268 27.09 -7.38 -3.96
N PRO A 269 28.16 -6.61 -3.65
CA PRO A 269 28.51 -6.21 -2.29
C PRO A 269 27.58 -5.11 -1.75
N SER A 270 26.28 -5.36 -1.79
CA SER A 270 25.23 -4.55 -1.17
C SER A 270 24.61 -5.38 -0.05
N PRO A 271 24.74 -4.98 1.23
CA PRO A 271 24.20 -5.74 2.35
C PRO A 271 22.71 -6.09 2.21
N GLY A 272 21.91 -5.20 1.61
CA GLY A 272 20.48 -5.40 1.40
C GLY A 272 20.15 -6.55 0.45
N ILE A 273 20.88 -6.70 -0.66
CA ILE A 273 20.57 -7.70 -1.69
C ILE A 273 20.73 -9.12 -1.14
N SER A 274 21.87 -9.44 -0.50
CA SER A 274 22.11 -10.79 0.03
C SER A 274 21.08 -11.16 1.12
N ALA A 275 20.73 -10.19 1.97
CA ALA A 275 19.68 -10.36 2.97
C ALA A 275 18.30 -10.63 2.35
N ALA A 276 17.95 -9.94 1.25
CA ALA A 276 16.69 -10.14 0.54
C ALA A 276 16.56 -11.54 -0.08
N TYR A 277 17.65 -12.07 -0.67
CA TYR A 277 17.66 -13.46 -1.14
C TYR A 277 17.41 -14.45 0.00
N ALA A 278 18.10 -14.27 1.13
CA ALA A 278 17.93 -15.14 2.30
C ALA A 278 16.52 -15.06 2.91
N ALA A 279 15.96 -13.84 3.00
CA ALA A 279 14.60 -13.60 3.50
C ALA A 279 13.55 -14.25 2.60
N ARG A 280 13.65 -14.04 1.28
CA ARG A 280 12.78 -14.71 0.29
C ARG A 280 12.83 -16.23 0.43
N ASP A 281 14.02 -16.81 0.53
CA ASP A 281 14.18 -18.26 0.63
C ASP A 281 13.55 -18.80 1.95
N ARG A 282 13.63 -18.06 3.07
CA ARG A 282 12.94 -18.40 4.32
C ARG A 282 11.43 -18.34 4.17
N VAL A 283 10.87 -17.26 3.61
CA VAL A 283 9.42 -17.14 3.37
C VAL A 283 8.91 -18.31 2.52
N GLN A 284 9.58 -18.61 1.41
CA GLN A 284 9.19 -19.71 0.52
C GLN A 284 9.25 -21.06 1.22
N LYS A 285 10.28 -21.29 2.05
CA LYS A 285 10.39 -22.51 2.85
C LYS A 285 9.23 -22.62 3.84
N THR A 286 8.90 -21.56 4.57
CA THR A 286 7.77 -21.54 5.52
C THR A 286 6.45 -21.84 4.81
N ILE A 287 6.19 -21.22 3.66
CA ILE A 287 5.00 -21.49 2.85
C ILE A 287 4.97 -22.95 2.38
N SER A 288 6.10 -23.53 1.98
CA SER A 288 6.16 -24.93 1.57
C SER A 288 5.81 -25.90 2.72
N VAL A 289 6.18 -25.55 3.97
CA VAL A 289 5.82 -26.34 5.15
C VAL A 289 4.32 -26.22 5.42
N LEU A 290 3.74 -25.02 5.37
CA LEU A 290 2.29 -24.82 5.50
C LEU A 290 1.51 -25.66 4.47
N GLN A 291 1.91 -25.59 3.20
CA GLN A 291 1.26 -26.35 2.11
C GLN A 291 1.37 -27.87 2.31
N ALA A 292 2.52 -28.36 2.75
CA ALA A 292 2.74 -29.77 3.02
C ALA A 292 1.92 -30.26 4.24
N SER A 293 1.85 -29.45 5.29
CA SER A 293 1.04 -29.73 6.49
C SER A 293 -0.46 -29.76 6.16
N PHE A 294 -0.96 -28.76 5.43
CA PHE A 294 -2.34 -28.73 4.96
C PHE A 294 -2.69 -29.97 4.13
N SER A 295 -1.82 -30.34 3.18
CA SER A 295 -2.02 -31.54 2.36
C SER A 295 -2.04 -32.82 3.21
N ALA A 296 -1.19 -32.90 4.25
CA ALA A 296 -1.17 -34.04 5.16
C ALA A 296 -2.47 -34.16 5.96
N LEU A 297 -3.00 -33.05 6.49
CA LEU A 297 -4.26 -33.04 7.22
C LEU A 297 -5.45 -33.45 6.33
N GLU A 298 -5.52 -32.94 5.09
CA GLU A 298 -6.56 -33.34 4.13
C GLU A 298 -6.51 -34.85 3.80
N ASP A 299 -5.32 -35.45 3.82
CA ASP A 299 -5.14 -36.89 3.60
C ASP A 299 -5.42 -37.73 4.87
N GLY A 300 -5.83 -37.12 5.98
CA GLY A 300 -6.00 -37.79 7.27
C GLY A 300 -4.68 -38.22 7.93
N ARG A 301 -3.55 -37.61 7.54
CA ARG A 301 -2.21 -37.85 8.10
C ARG A 301 -1.88 -36.78 9.15
N ASN A 302 -0.94 -37.11 10.03
CA ASN A 302 -0.46 -36.15 11.03
C ASN A 302 0.43 -35.07 10.40
N ALA A 303 0.15 -33.82 10.75
CA ALA A 303 1.04 -32.67 10.51
C ALA A 303 2.01 -32.45 11.68
N PRO A 304 3.10 -31.68 11.49
CA PRO A 304 3.91 -31.15 12.59
C PRO A 304 3.05 -30.50 13.67
N LEU A 305 3.51 -30.52 14.92
CA LEU A 305 2.72 -30.05 16.07
C LEU A 305 2.19 -28.63 15.87
N GLU A 306 3.02 -27.77 15.30
CA GLU A 306 2.76 -26.36 15.05
C GLU A 306 1.68 -26.12 13.99
N PHE A 307 1.43 -27.10 13.10
CA PHE A 307 0.48 -26.99 11.98
C PHE A 307 -0.65 -28.02 12.08
N ARG A 308 -1.04 -28.44 13.29
CA ARG A 308 -2.18 -29.35 13.49
C ARG A 308 -3.54 -28.68 13.38
N ASP A 309 -3.59 -27.39 13.68
CA ASP A 309 -4.77 -26.55 13.54
C ASP A 309 -4.48 -25.53 12.43
N LEU A 310 -5.24 -25.62 11.34
CA LEU A 310 -5.17 -24.74 10.16
C LEU A 310 -6.56 -24.21 9.78
N ASP A 311 -7.52 -24.26 10.71
CA ASP A 311 -8.91 -23.86 10.45
C ASP A 311 -9.04 -22.35 10.22
N ASP A 312 -8.07 -21.57 10.69
CA ASP A 312 -7.97 -20.12 10.54
C ASP A 312 -7.25 -19.67 9.26
N VAL A 313 -6.72 -20.60 8.46
CA VAL A 313 -6.18 -20.30 7.12
C VAL A 313 -7.34 -19.89 6.21
N SER A 314 -7.21 -18.76 5.51
CA SER A 314 -8.30 -18.23 4.66
C SER A 314 -8.73 -19.22 3.57
N ASP A 315 -10.03 -19.23 3.25
CA ASP A 315 -10.59 -20.04 2.16
C ASP A 315 -9.82 -19.87 0.84
N LEU A 316 -9.38 -18.63 0.53
CA LEU A 316 -8.60 -18.35 -0.67
C LEU A 316 -7.31 -19.18 -0.70
N VAL A 317 -6.58 -19.22 0.41
CA VAL A 317 -5.32 -19.96 0.51
C VAL A 317 -5.59 -21.46 0.52
N GLN A 318 -6.63 -21.93 1.20
CA GLN A 318 -7.04 -23.35 1.16
C GLN A 318 -7.37 -23.81 -0.27
N GLU A 319 -8.20 -23.06 -0.99
CA GLU A 319 -8.58 -23.37 -2.38
C GLU A 319 -7.37 -23.34 -3.32
N ARG A 320 -6.43 -22.42 -3.10
CA ARG A 320 -5.15 -22.39 -3.83
C ARG A 320 -4.34 -23.64 -3.59
N MET A 321 -4.17 -24.05 -2.33
CA MET A 321 -3.45 -25.28 -1.98
C MET A 321 -4.07 -26.51 -2.63
N ARG A 322 -5.41 -26.63 -2.63
CA ARG A 322 -6.15 -27.68 -3.35
C ARG A 322 -5.91 -27.62 -4.86
N CYS A 323 -5.99 -26.43 -5.45
CA CYS A 323 -5.76 -26.20 -6.88
C CYS A 323 -4.34 -26.61 -7.33
N TRP A 324 -3.32 -26.36 -6.51
CA TRP A 324 -1.94 -26.75 -6.82
C TRP A 324 -1.77 -28.26 -6.96
N ARG A 325 -2.47 -29.03 -6.11
CA ARG A 325 -2.45 -30.50 -6.13
C ARG A 325 -3.03 -31.07 -7.43
N THR A 326 -4.08 -30.45 -7.96
CA THR A 326 -4.78 -30.94 -9.16
C THR A 326 -4.23 -30.37 -10.47
N SER A 327 -3.50 -29.27 -10.42
CA SER A 327 -3.04 -28.53 -11.62
C SER A 327 -1.66 -28.93 -12.13
N GLY A 328 -1.03 -29.96 -11.55
CA GLY A 328 0.30 -30.44 -11.94
C GLY A 328 1.43 -29.45 -11.62
N ILE A 329 1.20 -28.53 -10.68
CA ILE A 329 2.19 -27.54 -10.25
C ILE A 329 3.12 -28.20 -9.22
N SER A 330 4.42 -28.11 -9.44
CA SER A 330 5.40 -28.63 -8.47
C SER A 330 5.31 -27.90 -7.13
N ALA A 331 5.56 -28.59 -6.02
CA ALA A 331 5.57 -28.01 -4.68
C ALA A 331 6.49 -26.78 -4.53
N SER A 332 7.63 -26.77 -5.24
CA SER A 332 8.53 -25.61 -5.23
C SER A 332 7.90 -24.38 -5.90
N LEU A 333 7.17 -24.57 -6.99
CA LEU A 333 6.50 -23.47 -7.70
C LEU A 333 5.25 -22.99 -6.95
N SER A 334 4.46 -23.89 -6.37
CA SER A 334 3.31 -23.49 -5.55
C SER A 334 3.73 -22.65 -4.35
N ALA A 335 4.81 -23.03 -3.66
CA ALA A 335 5.32 -22.27 -2.52
C ALA A 335 5.79 -20.87 -2.94
N ARG A 336 6.37 -20.74 -4.13
CA ARG A 336 6.78 -19.46 -4.72
C ARG A 336 5.60 -18.57 -5.10
N LEU A 337 4.55 -19.15 -5.67
CA LEU A 337 3.32 -18.42 -6.03
C LEU A 337 2.58 -17.91 -4.79
N ASP A 338 2.50 -18.70 -3.72
CA ASP A 338 1.84 -18.29 -2.48
C ASP A 338 2.70 -17.35 -1.62
N ALA A 339 4.04 -17.49 -1.66
CA ALA A 339 4.94 -16.48 -1.09
C ALA A 339 4.81 -15.12 -1.81
N TRP A 340 4.66 -15.13 -3.14
CA TRP A 340 4.38 -13.91 -3.91
C TRP A 340 3.02 -13.31 -3.54
N LEU A 341 1.98 -14.14 -3.38
CA LEU A 341 0.66 -13.67 -2.95
C LEU A 341 0.75 -13.01 -1.56
N LEU A 342 1.41 -13.66 -0.59
CA LEU A 342 1.58 -13.10 0.74
C LEU A 342 2.28 -11.74 0.71
N TRP A 343 3.37 -11.63 -0.05
CA TRP A 343 4.07 -10.37 -0.26
C TRP A 343 3.14 -9.31 -0.87
N LYS A 344 2.43 -9.65 -1.94
CA LYS A 344 1.54 -8.72 -2.66
C LYS A 344 0.41 -8.18 -1.78
N MET A 345 -0.14 -9.03 -0.91
CA MET A 345 -1.24 -8.69 -0.01
C MET A 345 -0.80 -7.83 1.19
N THR A 346 0.45 -7.96 1.63
CA THR A 346 0.90 -7.33 2.89
C THR A 346 1.68 -6.04 2.69
N THR A 347 2.55 -5.95 1.68
CA THR A 347 3.57 -4.88 1.65
C THR A 347 3.02 -3.53 1.23
N ASP A 348 2.22 -3.44 0.17
CA ASP A 348 1.65 -2.16 -0.25
C ASP A 348 0.63 -1.63 0.78
N ALA A 349 -0.24 -2.49 1.33
CA ALA A 349 -1.18 -2.12 2.38
C ALA A 349 -0.47 -1.56 3.62
N SER A 350 0.53 -2.26 4.14
CA SER A 350 1.27 -1.84 5.35
C SER A 350 2.02 -0.51 5.17
N LYS A 351 2.61 -0.25 3.99
CA LYS A 351 3.22 1.05 3.66
C LYS A 351 2.18 2.16 3.58
N LEU A 352 1.01 1.91 2.98
CA LEU A 352 -0.05 2.90 2.84
C LEU A 352 -0.73 3.23 4.17
N VAL A 353 -0.88 2.25 5.08
CA VAL A 353 -1.32 2.50 6.47
C VAL A 353 -0.41 3.52 7.13
N PHE A 354 0.92 3.34 7.05
CA PHE A 354 1.87 4.31 7.59
C PHE A 354 1.68 5.71 7.01
N TRP A 355 1.68 5.85 5.68
CA TRP A 355 1.58 7.17 5.04
C TRP A 355 0.26 7.86 5.35
N ASN A 356 -0.86 7.12 5.34
CA ASN A 356 -2.18 7.66 5.67
C ASN A 356 -2.23 8.16 7.12
N ILE A 357 -1.77 7.34 8.08
CA ILE A 357 -1.67 7.71 9.49
C ILE A 357 -0.77 8.94 9.68
N LEU A 358 0.42 8.93 9.08
CA LEU A 358 1.37 10.04 9.18
C LEU A 358 0.75 11.35 8.68
N HIS A 359 0.06 11.33 7.54
CA HIS A 359 -0.59 12.51 6.99
C HIS A 359 -1.78 13.00 7.83
N ILE A 360 -2.62 12.09 8.32
CA ILE A 360 -3.75 12.43 9.20
C ILE A 360 -3.24 13.07 10.50
N PHE A 361 -2.25 12.47 11.19
CA PHE A 361 -1.71 13.03 12.44
C PHE A 361 -0.86 14.29 12.24
N SER A 362 -0.40 14.57 11.01
CA SER A 362 0.30 15.82 10.70
C SER A 362 -0.63 17.03 10.60
N ASP A 363 -1.95 16.81 10.51
CA ASP A 363 -2.97 17.85 10.40
C ASP A 363 -4.05 17.63 11.48
N PRO A 364 -4.00 18.38 12.62
CA PRO A 364 -4.95 18.22 13.70
C PRO A 364 -6.42 18.48 13.31
N GLU A 365 -6.67 19.36 12.33
CA GLU A 365 -8.03 19.63 11.85
C GLU A 365 -8.55 18.44 11.06
N LEU A 366 -7.71 17.87 10.18
CA LEU A 366 -8.05 16.65 9.45
C LEU A 366 -8.28 15.47 10.39
N LEU A 367 -7.39 15.25 11.38
CA LEU A 367 -7.55 14.18 12.37
C LEU A 367 -8.89 14.30 13.10
N SER A 368 -9.25 15.51 13.55
CA SER A 368 -10.52 15.77 14.22
C SER A 368 -11.72 15.47 13.31
N ALA A 369 -11.66 15.92 12.05
CA ALA A 369 -12.71 15.68 11.07
C ALA A 369 -12.89 14.19 10.74
N VAL A 370 -11.79 13.45 10.53
CA VAL A 370 -11.82 12.01 10.26
C VAL A 370 -12.34 11.24 11.47
N ARG A 371 -11.84 11.52 12.69
CA ARG A 371 -12.35 10.88 13.92
C ARG A 371 -13.85 11.08 14.08
N LYS A 372 -14.35 12.30 13.85
CA LYS A 372 -15.78 12.61 13.89
C LYS A 372 -16.59 11.86 12.82
N GLU A 373 -16.02 11.66 11.63
CA GLU A 373 -16.69 10.89 10.56
C GLU A 373 -16.83 9.41 10.93
N ILE A 374 -15.80 8.80 11.52
CA ILE A 374 -15.78 7.35 11.79
C ILE A 374 -16.41 6.96 13.13
N GLU A 375 -16.56 7.89 14.07
CA GLU A 375 -17.11 7.67 15.42
C GLU A 375 -18.39 6.80 15.46
N PRO A 376 -19.38 6.97 14.56
CA PRO A 376 -20.58 6.14 14.57
C PRO A 376 -20.34 4.66 14.25
N TYR A 377 -19.27 4.36 13.50
CA TYR A 377 -18.98 3.04 12.94
C TYR A 377 -17.81 2.34 13.64
N VAL A 378 -16.95 3.10 14.33
CA VAL A 378 -15.81 2.60 15.10
C VAL A 378 -16.00 3.05 16.54
N LYS A 379 -16.69 2.22 17.33
CA LYS A 379 -17.03 2.54 18.72
C LYS A 379 -15.91 2.07 19.64
N VAL A 380 -15.45 2.98 20.48
CA VAL A 380 -14.53 2.66 21.57
C VAL A 380 -15.33 2.53 22.86
N SER A 381 -15.20 1.40 23.54
CA SER A 381 -15.84 1.15 24.82
C SER A 381 -14.82 0.68 25.85
N ARG A 382 -15.04 1.01 27.12
CA ARG A 382 -14.25 0.49 28.24
C ARG A 382 -15.21 0.00 29.30
N SER A 383 -15.11 -1.27 29.66
CA SER A 383 -15.92 -1.84 30.73
C SER A 383 -15.52 -1.21 32.06
N ASP A 384 -16.51 -0.75 32.84
CA ASP A 384 -16.27 -0.23 34.19
C ASP A 384 -15.75 -1.37 35.09
N PRO A 385 -14.67 -1.17 35.86
CA PRO A 385 -14.20 -2.11 36.90
C PRO A 385 -15.31 -2.68 37.80
N LYS A 386 -16.35 -1.88 38.08
CA LYS A 386 -17.51 -2.31 38.88
C LYS A 386 -18.38 -3.36 38.19
N VAL A 387 -18.38 -3.38 36.87
CA VAL A 387 -19.13 -4.34 36.05
C VAL A 387 -18.30 -5.61 35.84
N THR A 388 -16.99 -5.48 35.66
CA THR A 388 -16.09 -6.64 35.43
C THR A 388 -15.68 -7.34 36.72
N GLY A 389 -15.83 -6.68 37.87
CA GLY A 389 -15.38 -7.18 39.17
C GLY A 389 -13.85 -7.22 39.31
N LEU A 390 -13.11 -6.67 38.34
CA LEU A 390 -11.65 -6.61 38.37
C LEU A 390 -11.18 -5.30 39.04
N PRO A 391 -10.11 -5.35 39.84
CA PRO A 391 -9.56 -4.15 40.50
C PRO A 391 -8.84 -3.20 39.52
N ILE A 392 -8.74 -3.57 38.25
CA ILE A 392 -8.05 -2.82 37.19
C ILE A 392 -9.02 -2.63 36.03
N ALA A 393 -9.09 -1.42 35.49
CA ALA A 393 -9.93 -1.14 34.33
C ALA A 393 -9.35 -1.83 33.08
N GLU A 394 -10.20 -2.62 32.42
CA GLU A 394 -9.84 -3.33 31.19
C GLU A 394 -9.31 -2.37 30.11
N PRO A 395 -8.46 -2.85 29.18
CA PRO A 395 -8.08 -2.07 28.02
C PRO A 395 -9.33 -1.68 27.21
N PRO A 396 -9.32 -0.53 26.51
CA PRO A 396 -10.43 -0.13 25.67
C PRO A 396 -10.63 -1.17 24.56
N ARG A 397 -11.88 -1.50 24.27
CA ARG A 397 -12.28 -2.41 23.19
C ARG A 397 -12.89 -1.63 22.04
N LEU A 398 -12.56 -2.05 20.83
CA LEU A 398 -13.18 -1.54 19.62
C LEU A 398 -14.38 -2.40 19.23
N SER A 399 -15.37 -1.77 18.61
CA SER A 399 -16.43 -2.42 17.86
C SER A 399 -16.57 -1.70 16.52
N ILE A 400 -16.46 -2.45 15.43
CA ILE A 400 -16.33 -1.92 14.08
C ILE A 400 -17.48 -2.45 13.21
N ASP A 401 -18.30 -1.53 12.71
CA ASP A 401 -19.24 -1.79 11.64
C ASP A 401 -18.54 -1.61 10.29
N THR A 402 -18.00 -2.71 9.74
CA THR A 402 -17.20 -2.69 8.51
C THR A 402 -17.99 -2.23 7.29
N GLU A 403 -19.25 -2.66 7.16
CA GLU A 403 -20.06 -2.36 5.97
C GLU A 403 -20.35 -0.86 5.90
N THR A 404 -20.78 -0.28 7.02
CA THR A 404 -21.12 1.14 7.06
C THR A 404 -19.86 2.02 7.02
N LEU A 405 -18.74 1.57 7.62
CA LEU A 405 -17.45 2.27 7.53
C LEU A 405 -17.00 2.47 6.07
N PHE A 406 -17.02 1.41 5.25
CA PHE A 406 -16.55 1.51 3.86
C PHE A 406 -17.48 2.30 2.95
N THR A 407 -18.79 2.31 3.23
CA THR A 407 -19.80 2.98 2.40
C THR A 407 -20.02 4.44 2.80
N SER A 408 -19.82 4.79 4.08
CA SER A 408 -20.21 6.10 4.62
C SER A 408 -19.03 7.00 4.99
N SER A 409 -17.81 6.48 5.18
CA SER A 409 -16.62 7.28 5.55
C SER A 409 -15.88 7.82 4.32
N VAL A 410 -16.50 8.80 3.67
CA VAL A 410 -16.00 9.40 2.41
C VAL A 410 -14.74 10.22 2.60
N LEU A 411 -14.55 10.90 3.73
CA LEU A 411 -13.33 11.65 4.04
C LEU A 411 -12.17 10.71 4.32
N LEU A 412 -12.35 9.64 5.10
CA LEU A 412 -11.33 8.60 5.29
C LEU A 412 -10.92 7.97 3.95
N LYS A 413 -11.88 7.69 3.07
CA LYS A 413 -11.57 7.21 1.71
C LYS A 413 -10.81 8.26 0.89
N ALA A 414 -11.14 9.53 1.06
CA ALA A 414 -10.41 10.64 0.44
C ALA A 414 -8.98 10.79 0.97
N THR A 415 -8.71 10.50 2.25
CA THR A 415 -7.33 10.48 2.76
C THR A 415 -6.53 9.34 2.12
N TYR A 416 -7.13 8.15 2.01
CA TYR A 416 -6.51 7.02 1.29
C TYR A 416 -6.20 7.38 -0.17
N ALA A 417 -7.12 8.01 -0.89
CA ALA A 417 -6.91 8.42 -2.27
C ALA A 417 -5.76 9.44 -2.42
N GLU A 418 -5.66 10.39 -1.49
CA GLU A 418 -4.55 11.37 -1.47
C GLU A 418 -3.22 10.71 -1.12
N THR A 419 -3.21 9.71 -0.23
CA THR A 419 -2.04 8.89 0.09
C THR A 419 -1.56 8.11 -1.13
N ILE A 420 -2.46 7.46 -1.88
CA ILE A 420 -2.09 6.80 -3.15
C ILE A 420 -1.44 7.80 -4.11
N ARG A 421 -2.03 9.00 -4.24
CA ARG A 421 -1.54 10.02 -5.18
C ARG A 421 -0.12 10.50 -4.82
N LEU A 422 0.16 10.72 -3.55
CA LEU A 422 1.44 11.29 -3.10
C LEU A 422 2.52 10.22 -2.86
N ASP A 423 2.13 9.11 -2.26
CA ASP A 423 3.02 8.14 -1.63
C ASP A 423 3.03 6.76 -2.32
N ALA A 424 2.40 6.66 -3.49
CA ALA A 424 2.62 5.54 -4.40
C ALA A 424 3.20 5.99 -5.74
N ASN A 425 3.83 5.04 -6.43
CA ASN A 425 4.33 5.20 -7.79
C ASN A 425 3.97 4.00 -8.67
N PRO A 426 2.67 3.73 -8.85
CA PRO A 426 2.26 2.60 -9.66
C PRO A 426 2.60 2.84 -11.14
N ILE A 427 3.18 1.82 -11.75
CA ILE A 427 3.37 1.75 -13.20
C ILE A 427 2.91 0.37 -13.68
N SER A 428 2.05 0.36 -14.69
CA SER A 428 1.64 -0.88 -15.34
C SER A 428 2.18 -0.94 -16.75
N TYR A 429 2.36 -2.13 -17.30
CA TYR A 429 2.81 -2.31 -18.68
C TYR A 429 1.83 -3.17 -19.45
N ARG A 430 1.64 -2.81 -20.72
CA ARG A 430 0.81 -3.51 -21.69
C ARG A 430 1.67 -3.86 -22.90
N GLN A 431 1.43 -5.03 -23.49
CA GLN A 431 2.01 -5.41 -24.77
C GLN A 431 0.88 -5.49 -25.79
N LEU A 432 1.05 -4.79 -26.90
CA LEU A 432 0.04 -4.78 -27.95
C LEU A 432 0.02 -6.09 -28.74
N THR A 433 -1.17 -6.63 -28.97
CA THR A 433 -1.40 -7.80 -29.83
C THR A 433 -1.75 -7.43 -31.26
N ALA A 434 -2.18 -6.19 -31.49
CA ALA A 434 -2.48 -5.59 -32.79
C ALA A 434 -1.98 -4.14 -32.87
N ASN A 435 -2.05 -3.52 -34.05
CA ASN A 435 -1.78 -2.09 -34.19
C ASN A 435 -2.90 -1.30 -33.51
N LEU A 436 -2.54 -0.21 -32.83
CA LEU A 436 -3.49 0.60 -32.07
C LEU A 436 -3.21 2.07 -32.29
N THR A 437 -4.26 2.86 -32.46
CA THR A 437 -4.19 4.31 -32.47
C THR A 437 -4.82 4.84 -31.19
N LEU A 438 -4.10 5.68 -30.45
CA LEU A 438 -4.64 6.34 -29.26
C LEU A 438 -4.78 7.84 -29.53
N THR A 439 -5.95 8.38 -29.23
CA THR A 439 -6.25 9.80 -29.41
C THR A 439 -6.44 10.45 -28.05
N GLU A 440 -5.90 11.66 -27.89
CA GLU A 440 -6.14 12.50 -26.71
C GLU A 440 -7.63 12.86 -26.58
N SER A 441 -8.07 13.25 -25.39
CA SER A 441 -9.34 13.97 -25.24
C SER A 441 -9.14 15.48 -25.43
N GLU A 442 -10.22 16.24 -25.63
CA GLU A 442 -10.15 17.70 -25.74
C GLU A 442 -9.63 18.35 -24.45
N GLU A 443 -9.96 17.78 -23.29
CA GLU A 443 -9.48 18.25 -21.99
C GLU A 443 -7.98 18.05 -21.87
N ASP A 444 -7.48 16.84 -22.20
CA ASP A 444 -6.04 16.56 -22.18
C ASP A 444 -5.31 17.47 -23.19
N ALA A 445 -5.81 17.61 -24.41
CA ALA A 445 -5.22 18.50 -25.43
C ALA A 445 -5.11 19.95 -24.93
N THR A 446 -6.10 20.43 -24.19
CA THR A 446 -6.09 21.76 -23.56
C THR A 446 -5.05 21.87 -22.45
N ILE A 447 -4.91 20.84 -21.61
CA ILE A 447 -3.95 20.80 -20.50
C ILE A 447 -2.50 20.86 -20.98
N PHE A 448 -2.18 20.23 -22.12
CA PHE A 448 -0.84 20.30 -22.71
C PHE A 448 -0.55 21.63 -23.45
N GLY A 449 -1.54 22.54 -23.56
CA GLY A 449 -1.37 23.97 -23.83
C GLY A 449 -0.46 24.32 -25.01
N ARG A 450 -0.74 23.77 -26.20
CA ARG A 450 0.15 23.87 -27.37
C ARG A 450 -0.23 25.01 -28.32
N ASP A 451 0.77 25.68 -28.89
CA ASP A 451 0.63 26.84 -29.78
C ASP A 451 -0.04 26.53 -31.14
N SER A 452 -0.05 25.26 -31.56
CA SER A 452 -0.56 24.80 -32.88
C SER A 452 -2.05 24.41 -32.89
N GLY A 453 -2.81 24.80 -31.87
CA GLY A 453 -4.26 24.58 -31.79
C GLY A 453 -4.64 23.54 -30.72
N LYS A 454 -5.82 23.75 -30.10
CA LYS A 454 -6.40 22.90 -29.04
C LYS A 454 -7.03 21.61 -29.60
N HIS A 455 -6.42 21.00 -30.59
CA HIS A 455 -6.96 19.80 -31.23
C HIS A 455 -6.34 18.54 -30.65
N PRO A 456 -7.14 17.51 -30.31
CA PRO A 456 -6.63 16.23 -29.87
C PRO A 456 -5.67 15.60 -30.88
N ARG A 457 -4.52 15.10 -30.42
CA ARG A 457 -3.59 14.35 -31.26
C ARG A 457 -3.83 12.85 -31.18
N SER A 458 -3.64 12.19 -32.32
CA SER A 458 -3.63 10.73 -32.43
C SER A 458 -2.19 10.22 -32.54
N TYR A 459 -1.89 9.11 -31.85
CA TYR A 459 -0.59 8.45 -31.85
C TYR A 459 -0.73 7.01 -32.34
N GLN A 460 0.14 6.62 -33.27
CA GLN A 460 0.17 5.26 -33.81
C GLN A 460 1.14 4.37 -33.02
N PHE A 461 0.64 3.20 -32.63
CA PHE A 461 1.39 2.11 -32.04
C PHE A 461 1.23 0.84 -32.88
N TYR A 462 2.18 -0.06 -32.76
CA TYR A 462 2.26 -1.28 -33.55
C TYR A 462 2.21 -2.52 -32.67
N LYS A 463 1.80 -3.63 -33.27
CA LYS A 463 1.85 -4.95 -32.64
C LYS A 463 3.22 -5.21 -32.00
N ASN A 464 3.21 -5.78 -30.79
CA ASN A 464 4.35 -6.05 -29.90
C ASN A 464 4.98 -4.84 -29.21
N ASP A 465 4.51 -3.62 -29.46
CA ASP A 465 4.96 -2.46 -28.69
C ASP A 465 4.63 -2.64 -27.20
N ILE A 466 5.57 -2.22 -26.34
CA ILE A 466 5.36 -2.18 -24.90
C ILE A 466 4.97 -0.76 -24.50
N ILE A 467 3.77 -0.64 -23.94
CA ILE A 467 3.20 0.62 -23.46
C ILE A 467 3.21 0.61 -21.93
N GLY A 468 3.87 1.60 -21.32
CA GLY A 468 3.85 1.82 -19.88
C GLY A 468 2.82 2.89 -19.49
N LEU A 469 1.98 2.57 -18.52
CA LEU A 469 0.97 3.42 -17.92
C LEU A 469 1.62 4.15 -16.75
N ALA A 470 2.07 5.38 -16.96
CA ALA A 470 2.86 6.14 -15.98
C ALA A 470 1.98 6.79 -14.89
N SER A 471 1.05 6.02 -14.30
CA SER A 471 0.05 6.51 -13.34
C SER A 471 0.68 7.26 -12.16
N GLY A 472 1.76 6.73 -11.57
CA GLY A 472 2.47 7.40 -10.48
C GLY A 472 3.11 8.74 -10.86
N ALA A 473 3.57 8.90 -12.10
CA ALA A 473 4.05 10.19 -12.59
C ALA A 473 2.87 11.16 -12.81
N HIS A 474 1.77 10.68 -13.39
CA HIS A 474 0.53 11.44 -13.54
C HIS A 474 0.00 11.97 -12.19
N HIS A 475 0.01 11.13 -11.14
CA HIS A 475 -0.44 11.51 -9.79
C HIS A 475 0.30 12.72 -9.20
N ALA A 476 1.55 12.94 -9.62
CA ALA A 476 2.40 14.04 -9.16
C ALA A 476 2.42 15.26 -10.11
N ASP A 477 1.75 15.18 -11.26
CA ASP A 477 1.77 16.23 -12.28
C ASP A 477 0.94 17.45 -11.83
N SER A 478 1.60 18.60 -11.75
CA SER A 478 0.99 19.88 -11.34
C SER A 478 0.00 20.44 -12.36
N ARG A 479 -0.03 19.91 -13.59
CA ARG A 479 -1.04 20.26 -14.59
C ARG A 479 -2.42 19.72 -14.25
N TYR A 480 -2.47 18.54 -13.63
CA TYR A 480 -3.72 17.88 -13.24
C TYR A 480 -4.09 18.18 -11.79
N TYR A 481 -3.11 18.34 -10.90
CA TYR A 481 -3.33 18.58 -9.49
C TYR A 481 -2.74 19.92 -9.06
N ARG A 482 -3.61 20.89 -8.78
CA ARG A 482 -3.19 22.14 -8.11
C ARG A 482 -2.61 21.82 -6.74
N ASP A 483 -1.52 22.50 -6.42
CA ASP A 483 -0.71 22.27 -5.21
C ASP A 483 -0.33 20.79 -5.08
N SER A 484 0.18 20.18 -6.16
CA SER A 484 0.38 18.72 -6.29
C SER A 484 1.23 18.08 -5.19
N LYS A 485 2.01 18.84 -4.42
CA LYS A 485 2.82 18.34 -3.29
C LYS A 485 2.11 18.38 -1.94
N ARG A 486 0.99 19.12 -1.82
CA ARG A 486 0.23 19.24 -0.58
C ARG A 486 -0.75 18.08 -0.46
N PHE A 487 -0.83 17.51 0.74
CA PHE A 487 -1.82 16.51 1.10
C PHE A 487 -3.19 17.19 1.31
N THR A 488 -4.09 17.06 0.34
CA THR A 488 -5.42 17.69 0.36
C THR A 488 -6.51 16.66 0.02
N PRO A 489 -7.00 15.87 0.99
CA PRO A 489 -8.05 14.86 0.79
C PRO A 489 -9.33 15.42 0.17
N HIS A 490 -9.73 16.62 0.57
CA HIS A 490 -10.94 17.29 0.10
C HIS A 490 -11.03 17.45 -1.42
N ARG A 491 -9.93 17.31 -2.17
CA ARG A 491 -9.97 17.32 -3.64
C ARG A 491 -10.84 16.20 -4.21
N PHE A 492 -10.94 15.05 -3.52
CA PHE A 492 -11.72 13.89 -3.95
C PHE A 492 -13.18 13.96 -3.50
N LEU A 493 -13.60 15.07 -2.89
CA LEU A 493 -14.94 15.24 -2.36
C LEU A 493 -15.71 16.27 -3.21
N SER A 494 -16.85 15.85 -3.73
CA SER A 494 -17.77 16.72 -4.45
C SER A 494 -19.03 16.95 -3.62
N ARG A 495 -19.43 18.21 -3.48
CA ARG A 495 -20.78 18.55 -3.01
C ARG A 495 -21.69 18.63 -4.24
N PRO A 496 -22.90 18.04 -4.19
CA PRO A 496 -23.87 18.25 -5.26
C PRO A 496 -24.18 19.75 -5.37
N SER A 497 -24.05 20.30 -6.57
CA SER A 497 -24.49 21.65 -6.89
C SER A 497 -25.97 21.77 -6.56
N SER A 498 -26.37 22.81 -5.82
CA SER A 498 -27.79 23.15 -5.66
C SER A 498 -28.45 23.19 -7.05
N PRO A 499 -29.67 22.63 -7.25
CA PRO A 499 -30.31 22.68 -8.54
C PRO A 499 -30.45 24.13 -8.97
N GLN A 500 -29.83 24.50 -10.09
CA GLN A 500 -30.19 25.75 -10.76
C GLN A 500 -31.68 25.68 -11.09
N SER A 501 -32.37 26.74 -10.70
CA SER A 501 -33.80 26.98 -10.88
C SER A 501 -34.32 26.49 -12.24
N SER A 502 -34.96 25.32 -12.23
CA SER A 502 -36.01 25.02 -13.19
C SER A 502 -37.28 24.81 -12.39
N SER A 503 -38.25 25.66 -12.69
CA SER A 503 -39.58 25.70 -12.12
C SER A 503 -40.29 24.36 -12.26
N SER A 504 -40.61 23.71 -11.14
CA SER A 504 -41.97 23.27 -10.77
C SER A 504 -41.93 22.12 -9.75
N SER A 505 -42.48 22.41 -8.56
CA SER A 505 -43.24 21.50 -7.68
C SER A 505 -42.71 20.08 -7.42
N LYS A 506 -42.17 19.86 -6.21
CA LYS A 506 -42.89 19.17 -5.11
C LYS A 506 -41.97 19.05 -3.89
N GLN A 507 -42.48 19.52 -2.76
CA GLN A 507 -41.93 19.38 -1.43
C GLN A 507 -41.85 17.89 -1.09
N ASN A 508 -40.64 17.35 -0.90
CA ASN A 508 -40.39 16.05 -0.29
C ASN A 508 -38.99 16.06 0.34
N ASP A 509 -38.95 15.81 1.66
CA ASP A 509 -37.83 15.42 2.52
C ASP A 509 -36.42 15.75 2.01
N GLU A 510 -35.92 16.93 2.38
CA GLU A 510 -34.53 17.32 2.17
C GLU A 510 -33.60 16.43 3.02
N LYS A 511 -33.17 15.30 2.45
CA LYS A 511 -31.92 14.67 2.87
C LYS A 511 -30.80 15.71 2.69
N PRO A 512 -29.93 15.91 3.70
CA PRO A 512 -28.81 16.84 3.57
C PRO A 512 -27.94 16.46 2.35
N PRO A 513 -27.31 17.44 1.67
CA PRO A 513 -26.50 17.17 0.49
C PRO A 513 -25.41 16.16 0.82
N VAL A 514 -25.49 14.97 0.22
CA VAL A 514 -24.55 13.88 0.43
C VAL A 514 -23.24 14.26 -0.26
N THR A 515 -22.18 14.41 0.52
CA THR A 515 -20.83 14.55 -0.03
C THR A 515 -20.46 13.23 -0.73
N THR A 516 -20.06 13.31 -1.99
CA THR A 516 -19.70 12.13 -2.79
C THR A 516 -18.20 12.08 -3.01
N PHE A 517 -17.66 10.86 -3.10
CA PHE A 517 -16.26 10.60 -3.38
C PHE A 517 -16.04 10.38 -4.89
N ASP A 518 -15.01 10.99 -5.45
CA ASP A 518 -14.57 10.78 -6.84
C ASP A 518 -13.05 10.59 -6.89
N TRP A 519 -12.59 9.47 -7.48
CA TRP A 519 -11.18 9.18 -7.73
C TRP A 519 -10.50 10.19 -8.68
N GLN A 520 -11.29 11.01 -9.39
CA GLN A 520 -10.83 11.91 -10.44
C GLN A 520 -10.01 11.14 -11.50
N THR A 521 -8.74 11.50 -11.65
CA THR A 521 -7.78 10.84 -12.54
C THR A 521 -6.73 10.03 -11.75
N VAL A 522 -6.87 9.91 -10.42
CA VAL A 522 -6.03 9.00 -9.65
C VAL A 522 -6.40 7.58 -10.02
N GLN A 523 -5.38 6.74 -10.08
CA GLN A 523 -5.52 5.37 -10.51
C GLN A 523 -4.71 4.45 -9.59
N PRO A 524 -5.38 3.87 -8.58
CA PRO A 524 -4.73 2.93 -7.66
C PRO A 524 -4.07 1.79 -8.42
N PHE A 525 -2.81 1.53 -8.09
CA PHE A 525 -2.03 0.41 -8.63
C PHE A 525 -2.07 0.31 -10.17
N ALA A 526 -2.18 1.45 -10.86
CA ALA A 526 -2.25 1.55 -12.31
C ALA A 526 -3.35 0.66 -12.95
N GLY A 527 -4.49 0.56 -12.27
CA GLY A 527 -5.68 -0.17 -12.73
C GLY A 527 -5.64 -1.67 -12.43
N ASP A 528 -4.93 -2.08 -11.39
CA ASP A 528 -4.99 -3.44 -10.87
C ASP A 528 -6.34 -3.68 -10.19
N GLU A 529 -7.26 -4.32 -10.91
CA GLU A 529 -8.60 -4.64 -10.40
C GLU A 529 -8.60 -5.80 -9.40
N ALA A 530 -7.58 -6.66 -9.43
CA ALA A 530 -7.56 -7.87 -8.60
C ALA A 530 -7.37 -7.57 -7.11
N PHE A 531 -6.54 -6.58 -6.78
CA PHE A 531 -6.11 -6.33 -5.39
C PHE A 531 -6.57 -4.97 -4.84
N SER A 532 -6.92 -4.01 -5.69
CA SER A 532 -7.15 -2.61 -5.28
C SER A 532 -8.24 -2.43 -4.23
N ALA A 533 -9.39 -3.12 -4.40
CA ALA A 533 -10.52 -3.02 -3.48
C ALA A 533 -10.19 -3.59 -2.10
N LEU A 534 -9.43 -4.68 -2.04
CA LEU A 534 -9.04 -5.29 -0.77
C LEU A 534 -8.02 -4.42 -0.03
N ILE A 535 -6.99 -3.93 -0.72
CA ILE A 535 -5.98 -3.04 -0.12
C ILE A 535 -6.64 -1.75 0.39
N GLU A 536 -7.61 -1.19 -0.34
CA GLU A 536 -8.40 -0.04 0.14
C GLU A 536 -9.06 -0.34 1.48
N ARG A 537 -9.78 -1.47 1.59
CA ARG A 537 -10.46 -1.86 2.82
C ARG A 537 -9.50 -2.14 3.97
N GLU A 538 -8.40 -2.85 3.72
CA GLU A 538 -7.36 -3.12 4.73
C GLU A 538 -6.78 -1.82 5.28
N VAL A 539 -6.38 -0.89 4.40
CA VAL A 539 -5.77 0.38 4.80
C VAL A 539 -6.77 1.25 5.58
N MET A 540 -8.00 1.38 5.08
CA MET A 540 -9.05 2.14 5.76
C MET A 540 -9.35 1.57 7.14
N LEU A 541 -9.53 0.25 7.24
CA LEU A 541 -9.88 -0.43 8.49
C LEU A 541 -8.77 -0.32 9.55
N ILE A 542 -7.52 -0.59 9.17
CA ILE A 542 -6.39 -0.50 10.10
C ILE A 542 -6.14 0.96 10.52
N THR A 543 -6.24 1.91 9.58
CA THR A 543 -6.11 3.34 9.91
C THR A 543 -7.21 3.78 10.87
N ALA A 544 -8.47 3.47 10.57
CA ALA A 544 -9.61 3.84 11.41
C ALA A 544 -9.47 3.26 12.84
N SER A 545 -9.00 2.00 12.95
CA SER A 545 -8.77 1.35 14.24
C SER A 545 -7.69 2.08 15.05
N ILE A 546 -6.54 2.37 14.45
CA ILE A 546 -5.41 3.02 15.14
C ILE A 546 -5.77 4.45 15.54
N ILE A 547 -6.30 5.27 14.63
CA ILE A 547 -6.61 6.68 14.93
C ILE A 547 -7.71 6.83 15.98
N SER A 548 -8.57 5.83 16.17
CA SER A 548 -9.63 5.84 17.18
C SER A 548 -9.11 5.61 18.60
N LEU A 549 -8.02 4.85 18.75
CA LEU A 549 -7.48 4.46 20.07
C LEU A 549 -6.20 5.18 20.48
N TRP A 550 -5.42 5.70 19.52
CA TRP A 550 -4.07 6.19 19.77
C TRP A 550 -3.90 7.64 19.38
N ASP A 551 -3.09 8.37 20.15
CA ASP A 551 -2.57 9.68 19.82
C ASP A 551 -1.08 9.55 19.48
N VAL A 552 -0.67 10.23 18.40
CA VAL A 552 0.71 10.24 17.88
C VAL A 552 1.20 11.68 17.88
N GLU A 553 2.31 11.92 18.58
CA GLU A 553 2.90 13.25 18.75
C GLU A 553 4.36 13.27 18.30
N SER A 554 4.87 14.45 17.98
CA SER A 554 6.30 14.62 17.70
C SER A 554 7.13 14.51 18.98
N VAL A 555 8.26 13.80 18.92
CA VAL A 555 9.19 13.68 20.06
C VAL A 555 9.76 15.04 20.46
N ASP A 556 10.05 15.90 19.47
CA ASP A 556 10.63 17.23 19.67
C ASP A 556 9.60 18.31 20.09
N GLY A 557 8.35 17.91 20.38
CA GLY A 557 7.29 18.81 20.80
C GLY A 557 6.75 19.74 19.71
N LYS A 558 7.18 19.56 18.44
CA LYS A 558 6.59 20.30 17.32
C LYS A 558 5.14 19.87 17.09
N LYS A 559 4.32 20.83 16.67
CA LYS A 559 2.90 20.61 16.35
C LYS A 559 2.68 19.70 15.13
N MET A 560 3.64 19.61 14.21
CA MET A 560 3.51 18.83 12.98
C MET A 560 4.58 17.75 12.93
N LEU A 561 4.19 16.56 12.49
CA LEU A 561 5.12 15.46 12.25
C LEU A 561 5.97 15.75 11.00
N LYS A 562 7.22 15.29 11.03
CA LYS A 562 8.13 15.41 9.89
C LYS A 562 7.78 14.36 8.85
N ILE A 563 7.42 14.79 7.63
CA ILE A 563 7.22 13.90 6.49
C ILE A 563 8.58 13.51 5.91
N PRO A 564 8.97 12.22 5.89
CA PRO A 564 10.23 11.78 5.30
C PRO A 564 10.16 11.79 3.77
N GLY A 565 11.31 11.68 3.11
CA GLY A 565 11.38 11.51 1.66
C GLY A 565 10.92 10.10 1.24
N HIS A 566 10.85 9.87 -0.07
CA HIS A 566 10.51 8.57 -0.64
C HIS A 566 11.75 7.75 -0.98
N SER A 567 11.67 6.45 -0.72
CA SER A 567 12.57 5.40 -1.21
C SER A 567 11.76 4.39 -2.01
N LEU A 568 12.37 3.82 -3.03
CA LEU A 568 11.68 3.01 -4.03
C LEU A 568 11.37 1.60 -3.50
N SER A 569 10.19 1.12 -3.87
CA SER A 569 9.68 -0.25 -3.69
C SER A 569 8.74 -0.54 -4.88
N ALA A 570 7.92 -1.59 -4.81
CA ALA A 570 7.03 -2.02 -5.89
C ALA A 570 6.02 -0.96 -6.33
N ASN A 571 5.06 -0.59 -5.47
CA ASN A 571 4.09 0.48 -5.77
C ASN A 571 4.13 1.57 -4.71
N ALA A 572 3.76 1.27 -3.47
CA ALA A 572 3.82 2.23 -2.38
C ALA A 572 5.29 2.49 -1.99
N PHE A 573 5.65 3.75 -1.75
CA PHE A 573 7.01 4.11 -1.38
C PHE A 573 7.35 3.63 0.03
N LEU A 574 8.62 3.30 0.22
CA LEU A 574 9.22 3.26 1.54
C LEU A 574 9.54 4.69 1.99
N PRO A 575 9.46 5.01 3.28
CA PRO A 575 10.04 6.26 3.77
C PRO A 575 11.57 6.20 3.67
N SER A 576 12.21 7.34 3.40
CA SER A 576 13.68 7.44 3.36
C SER A 576 14.34 7.18 4.71
N SER A 577 13.57 7.38 5.79
CA SER A 577 13.95 7.14 7.18
C SER A 577 12.68 6.99 8.00
N ASP A 578 12.72 6.19 9.07
CA ASP A 578 11.59 6.11 10.00
C ASP A 578 11.35 7.46 10.70
N VAL A 579 10.12 7.67 11.17
CA VAL A 579 9.67 8.87 11.89
C VAL A 579 9.52 8.49 13.37
N LYS A 580 10.48 8.93 14.21
CA LYS A 580 10.39 8.72 15.65
C LYS A 580 9.28 9.61 16.23
N VAL A 581 8.31 8.99 16.90
CA VAL A 581 7.11 9.63 17.46
C VAL A 581 6.90 9.22 18.91
N ARG A 582 6.12 10.01 19.65
CA ARG A 582 5.60 9.63 20.96
C ARG A 582 4.19 9.09 20.80
N LEU A 583 3.94 7.87 21.26
CA LEU A 583 2.63 7.23 21.26
C LEU A 583 1.99 7.23 22.64
N ARG A 584 0.68 7.49 22.66
CA ARG A 584 -0.18 7.44 23.85
C ARG A 584 -1.54 6.85 23.49
N ARG A 585 -2.21 6.22 24.46
CA ARG A 585 -3.61 5.80 24.29
C ARG A 585 -4.51 7.03 24.43
N SER A 586 -5.37 7.30 23.44
CA SER A 586 -6.21 8.52 23.42
C SER A 586 -7.20 8.59 24.58
N PHE A 587 -7.63 7.45 25.11
CA PHE A 587 -8.55 7.38 26.24
C PHE A 587 -7.98 7.91 27.57
N SER A 588 -6.65 7.97 27.74
CA SER A 588 -6.07 8.62 28.93
C SER A 588 -6.39 10.13 28.96
N ASN A 589 -6.55 10.76 27.78
CA ASN A 589 -6.95 12.16 27.67
C ASN A 589 -8.43 12.40 27.97
N PHE A 590 -9.31 11.38 27.88
CA PHE A 590 -10.74 11.56 28.12
C PHE A 590 -11.07 11.68 29.61
N GLU A 591 -10.45 10.85 30.45
CA GLU A 591 -10.51 10.98 31.92
C GLU A 591 -9.87 12.29 32.38
N GLU A 592 -8.77 12.72 31.76
CA GLU A 592 -8.09 13.98 32.08
C GLU A 592 -8.86 15.22 31.58
N ARG A 593 -9.54 15.17 30.43
CA ARG A 593 -10.46 16.23 29.96
C ARG A 593 -11.70 16.36 30.83
N LEU A 594 -12.20 15.25 31.37
CA LEU A 594 -13.29 15.27 32.36
C LEU A 594 -12.82 15.82 33.71
N SER A 595 -11.56 15.61 34.10
CA SER A 595 -11.02 16.16 35.35
C SER A 595 -10.58 17.63 35.25
N THR A 596 -10.21 18.10 34.05
CA THR A 596 -9.74 19.47 33.78
C THR A 596 -10.82 20.41 33.23
N ALA A 597 -11.98 19.89 32.81
CA ALA A 597 -13.15 20.70 32.53
C ALA A 597 -13.67 21.32 33.84
N SER A 598 -13.29 22.58 34.09
CA SER A 598 -13.81 23.44 35.14
C SER A 598 -15.31 23.67 34.95
N ILE A 599 -16.13 22.71 35.40
CA ILE A 599 -17.58 22.88 35.50
C ILE A 599 -17.82 24.00 36.53
N PRO A 600 -18.51 25.10 36.17
CA PRO A 600 -18.83 26.16 37.11
C PRO A 600 -19.58 25.59 38.33
N PHE A 601 -19.20 26.05 39.52
CA PHE A 601 -19.66 25.54 40.82
C PHE A 601 -21.19 25.44 40.95
N ASN A 602 -21.95 26.23 40.18
CA ASN A 602 -23.42 26.22 40.17
C ASN A 602 -24.08 25.03 39.46
N MET A 603 -23.37 24.29 38.58
CA MET A 603 -23.96 23.11 37.92
C MET A 603 -23.83 21.82 38.74
N ARG A 604 -22.89 21.76 39.70
CA ARG A 604 -22.72 20.62 40.61
C ARG A 604 -23.90 20.45 41.58
N SER A 605 -24.58 21.52 41.96
CA SER A 605 -25.75 21.45 42.84
C SER A 605 -27.02 21.01 42.10
N ALA A 606 -27.20 21.41 40.82
CA ALA A 606 -28.36 20.99 40.02
C ALA A 606 -28.30 19.49 39.65
N MET A 607 -27.11 18.98 39.33
CA MET A 607 -26.92 17.58 38.97
C MET A 607 -27.00 16.63 40.18
N LYS A 608 -26.53 17.06 41.36
CA LYS A 608 -26.75 16.33 42.62
C LYS A 608 -28.22 16.30 43.04
N PHE A 609 -28.98 17.37 42.79
CA PHE A 609 -30.41 17.36 43.07
C PHE A 609 -31.14 16.34 42.19
N CYS A 610 -30.93 16.34 40.86
CA CYS A 610 -31.58 15.38 39.96
C CYS A 610 -31.26 13.91 40.26
N ILE A 611 -30.03 13.58 40.67
CA ILE A 611 -29.65 12.20 41.01
C ILE A 611 -30.29 11.75 42.33
N VAL A 612 -30.45 12.65 43.31
CA VAL A 612 -31.12 12.33 44.58
C VAL A 612 -32.64 12.23 44.41
N THR A 613 -33.27 13.07 43.58
CA THR A 613 -34.72 12.98 43.32
C THR A 613 -35.09 11.74 42.52
N LEU A 614 -34.26 11.31 41.55
CA LEU A 614 -34.49 10.08 40.79
C LEU A 614 -34.31 8.81 41.66
N SER A 615 -33.38 8.83 42.63
CA SER A 615 -33.20 7.72 43.58
C SER A 615 -34.33 7.65 44.62
N GLN A 616 -34.94 8.78 45.00
CA GLN A 616 -36.10 8.80 45.90
C GLN A 616 -37.41 8.39 45.21
N ILE A 617 -37.57 8.67 43.91
CA ILE A 617 -38.75 8.25 43.15
C ILE A 617 -38.74 6.74 42.90
N TYR A 618 -37.57 6.13 42.65
CA TYR A 618 -37.45 4.67 42.47
C TYR A 618 -37.70 3.87 43.76
N ASN A 619 -37.29 4.41 44.92
CA ASN A 619 -37.51 3.74 46.22
C ASN A 619 -38.97 3.85 46.74
N PHE A 620 -39.79 4.76 46.19
CA PHE A 620 -41.20 4.88 46.57
C PHE A 620 -42.13 3.93 45.81
N THR A 621 -41.67 3.35 44.69
CA THR A 621 -42.42 2.36 43.91
C THR A 621 -42.20 0.90 44.33
N GLU A 622 -41.19 0.60 45.14
CA GLU A 622 -40.92 -0.77 45.65
C GLU A 622 -41.48 -1.06 47.06
N THR A 623 -42.18 -0.11 47.70
CA THR A 623 -42.70 -0.28 49.08
C THR A 623 -44.24 -0.28 49.19
N LEU A 624 -44.95 -0.45 48.08
CA LEU A 624 -46.41 -0.55 48.04
C LEU A 624 -46.90 -1.83 47.35
N ASP A 625 -46.40 -3.00 47.76
CA ASP A 625 -47.11 -4.25 47.48
C ASP A 625 -46.73 -5.42 48.41
N GLU A 626 -46.81 -5.24 49.73
CA GLU A 626 -46.78 -6.39 50.65
C GLU A 626 -47.28 -6.08 52.08
N LYS A 627 -48.60 -5.91 52.27
CA LYS A 627 -49.28 -6.21 53.56
C LYS A 627 -50.75 -6.57 53.35
N GLY A 628 -51.05 -7.86 53.45
CA GLY A 628 -52.41 -8.39 53.51
C GLY A 628 -52.44 -9.81 54.09
N THR A 629 -52.22 -9.93 55.40
CA THR A 629 -52.40 -11.16 56.20
C THR A 629 -53.87 -11.58 56.26
N VAL A 630 -54.16 -12.90 56.22
CA VAL A 630 -54.92 -13.70 57.23
C VAL A 630 -54.75 -15.23 56.90
N PRO A 631 -54.69 -16.15 57.90
CA PRO A 631 -54.17 -17.52 57.76
C PRO A 631 -55.25 -18.61 57.71
N TYR A 632 -54.90 -19.86 57.36
CA TYR A 632 -55.30 -21.12 58.05
C TYR A 632 -54.82 -22.40 57.31
N SER A 633 -54.20 -23.31 58.09
CA SER A 633 -54.14 -24.78 58.02
C SER A 633 -54.15 -25.56 56.69
N GLY A 634 -53.27 -26.56 56.58
CA GLY A 634 -53.62 -27.81 55.90
C GLY A 634 -52.47 -28.60 55.25
N GLN A 635 -51.90 -29.52 56.02
CA GLN A 635 -51.41 -30.85 55.64
C GLN A 635 -51.00 -31.19 54.17
N ALA A 636 -49.77 -31.70 54.09
CA ALA A 636 -49.40 -33.01 53.54
C ALA A 636 -49.34 -33.24 52.02
N GLY A 637 -48.18 -33.77 51.60
CA GLY A 637 -48.08 -34.79 50.54
C GLY A 637 -47.18 -34.35 49.38
N ARG A 638 -45.88 -34.68 49.40
CA ARG A 638 -45.25 -35.90 48.85
C ARG A 638 -45.10 -35.91 47.32
N VAL A 639 -43.87 -36.25 46.93
CA VAL A 639 -43.45 -37.10 45.79
C VAL A 639 -42.97 -36.37 44.53
N LEU A 640 -41.63 -36.30 44.44
CA LEU A 640 -40.79 -36.37 43.24
C LEU A 640 -41.21 -37.54 42.33
N PRO A 641 -40.96 -37.49 41.02
CA PRO A 641 -39.60 -37.75 40.51
C PRO A 641 -38.89 -36.50 39.99
#